data_AF-A0A4V6CZ54-F1
#
_entry.id   AF-A0A4V6CZ54-F1
#
_cell.length_a   1.000
_cell.length_b   1.000
_cell.length_c   1.000
_cell.angle_alpha   90.00
_cell.angle_beta   90.00
_cell.angle_gamma   90.00
#
_symmetry.space_group_name_H-M   'P 1'
#
loop_
_entity.id
_entity.type
_entity.pdbx_description
1 polymer ?
#
loop_
_entity_poly.entity_id
_entity_poly.type
_entity_poly.pdbx_seq_one_letter_code
_entity_poly.pdbx_strand_id
1 'polypeptide(L)'
;MSTKTIGKQKPSGAEYASLQTQFSRHDRTTFSGFVYDPADLGRRYTVDLLVDGEPYMSSLCDEFVTELAEAGIGDARFGFTFNVQDQVSANAGIIEARLANIGSPVGAPIRCDVAAPEARWHRIGDIEWVGGLRFEGWLAQDIDEDIEILIAQRPVMTVKPTGWTNVARGGEFGVGRRIDFHLPEHFADGRMRGLSARTISGRSLVSEPISFVAFDRGLEQTLADLGRWDSERLRGELFDRVLPASMPFHAYRGWKERFSPTTRSEQSDVASEAAVVLIGDARVDESIESLEAQRHSAWSAVSLPARAFSQFDPKAAREFVDGDAAGSAFFVFCLSGTILAEDALQRFADLFASEPGCDLVYGDVEVAAGAGAVWPLAFSAFDLERALEQGYGAYCFAVRRERALDALRSATSLYDIFLCCAEPDRTYHLPGSVAALPRIDASAATAELVAASKAYFARAGIEANVEPRKAGLLPAVQVKRAVDWNERTTIIIPTRNRAELLKRCIETVMPAAHETNARILVVDNSSTEPETLDYLDSLSAQEIDVISVEGPFNFAFINNAAVACVDTDNICFLNNDVEALDDSWLAEMLWRLAAPDVGAVGAKLLWPSSVVQHGGVVLGANFSAAHAFNDRMDGDPGYGDLLQVAHECSAVTGACLLMRKRDFVAVGGMDEIRFPISFNDIDLCLKLRQLGKRIVFTPDAKLVHLESASRGRDSAPDRRARFRRELSILRAKWGEVLLDDPYYSPLLGLDSTPFSSLAWPPRSWKPRANLPPVPTAPPIGL
;
A
#
# COMPACT_ATOMS: atom_id res chain seq x y z
N MET A 1 -56.63 12.79 3.88
CA MET A 1 -57.51 12.35 2.80
C MET A 1 -56.66 12.01 1.59
N SER A 2 -56.88 10.82 1.03
CA SER A 2 -56.37 10.26 -0.22
C SER A 2 -54.86 10.06 -0.36
N THR A 3 -54.44 8.86 0.03
CA THR A 3 -53.40 8.07 -0.64
C THR A 3 -53.54 8.16 -2.17
N LYS A 4 -52.45 8.56 -2.85
CA LYS A 4 -52.25 8.31 -4.28
C LYS A 4 -51.04 7.40 -4.41
N THR A 5 -51.33 6.12 -4.54
CA THR A 5 -50.41 5.08 -4.98
C THR A 5 -50.01 5.40 -6.43
N ILE A 6 -48.79 5.85 -6.65
CA ILE A 6 -48.17 5.89 -7.99
C ILE A 6 -47.46 4.54 -8.15
N GLY A 7 -47.79 3.85 -9.25
CA GLY A 7 -47.51 2.44 -9.45
C GLY A 7 -46.03 2.09 -9.39
N LYS A 8 -45.73 1.01 -8.66
CA LYS A 8 -44.51 0.23 -8.79
C LYS A 8 -44.45 -0.34 -10.22
N GLN A 9 -43.54 0.16 -11.05
CA GLN A 9 -43.03 -0.65 -12.15
C GLN A 9 -42.02 -1.63 -11.52
N LYS A 10 -42.40 -2.90 -11.47
CA LYS A 10 -41.48 -4.01 -11.19
C LYS A 10 -40.46 -4.09 -12.33
N PRO A 11 -39.14 -4.12 -12.09
CA PRO A 11 -38.28 -4.97 -12.87
C PRO A 11 -38.42 -6.38 -12.29
N SER A 12 -39.30 -7.18 -12.89
CA SER A 12 -39.28 -8.62 -12.62
C SER A 12 -37.96 -9.18 -13.16
N GLY A 13 -37.33 -10.12 -12.45
CA GLY A 13 -36.22 -10.96 -12.93
C GLY A 13 -36.55 -11.85 -14.15
N ALA A 14 -37.47 -11.42 -15.01
CA ALA A 14 -37.73 -11.92 -16.35
C ALA A 14 -36.90 -11.19 -17.43
N GLU A 15 -36.17 -10.11 -17.10
CA GLU A 15 -35.45 -9.27 -18.07
C GLU A 15 -34.30 -9.95 -18.84
N TYR A 16 -33.87 -11.16 -18.46
CA TYR A 16 -32.78 -11.86 -19.15
C TYR A 16 -33.24 -13.14 -19.87
N ALA A 17 -34.54 -13.46 -19.89
CA ALA A 17 -35.08 -14.58 -20.64
C ALA A 17 -35.23 -14.29 -22.16
N SER A 18 -34.96 -13.06 -22.60
CA SER A 18 -35.10 -12.60 -23.99
C SER A 18 -33.79 -12.50 -24.79
N LEU A 19 -32.64 -12.69 -24.14
CA LEU A 19 -31.34 -12.58 -24.80
C LEU A 19 -31.17 -13.65 -25.88
N GLN A 20 -30.65 -13.23 -27.03
CA GLN A 20 -30.28 -14.14 -28.11
C GLN A 20 -28.81 -14.49 -27.96
N THR A 21 -28.53 -15.78 -27.80
CA THR A 21 -27.18 -16.28 -27.52
C THR A 21 -26.83 -17.46 -28.41
N GLN A 22 -25.59 -17.52 -28.86
CA GLN A 22 -25.00 -18.71 -29.47
C GLN A 22 -23.63 -18.96 -28.85
N PHE A 23 -23.25 -20.23 -28.73
CA PHE A 23 -21.91 -20.64 -28.35
C PHE A 23 -21.56 -21.93 -29.08
N SER A 24 -20.38 -21.97 -29.70
CA SER A 24 -19.95 -23.05 -30.57
C SER A 24 -18.44 -23.25 -30.51
N ARG A 25 -18.00 -24.47 -30.84
CA ARG A 25 -16.60 -24.84 -30.97
C ARG A 25 -16.25 -24.89 -32.45
N HIS A 26 -15.25 -24.12 -32.87
CA HIS A 26 -14.78 -24.12 -34.25
C HIS A 26 -13.68 -25.16 -34.49
N ASP A 27 -12.75 -25.30 -33.55
CA ASP A 27 -11.67 -26.28 -33.59
C ASP A 27 -11.27 -26.73 -32.19
N ARG A 28 -10.13 -27.42 -32.04
CA ARG A 28 -9.72 -27.96 -30.74
C ARG A 28 -9.47 -26.88 -29.69
N THR A 29 -9.05 -25.69 -30.07
CA THR A 29 -8.66 -24.59 -29.17
C THR A 29 -9.59 -23.37 -29.28
N THR A 30 -10.37 -23.26 -30.34
CA THR A 30 -11.13 -22.06 -30.67
C THR A 30 -12.62 -22.24 -30.41
N PHE A 31 -13.19 -21.34 -29.60
CA PHE A 31 -14.62 -21.27 -29.28
C PHE A 31 -15.14 -19.88 -29.58
N SER A 32 -16.37 -19.76 -30.05
CA SER A 32 -16.96 -18.47 -30.40
C SER A 32 -18.46 -18.46 -30.21
N GLY A 33 -19.04 -17.27 -30.28
CA GLY A 33 -20.48 -17.11 -30.22
C GLY A 33 -20.89 -15.66 -30.34
N PHE A 34 -22.13 -15.38 -29.97
CA PHE A 34 -22.65 -14.02 -29.85
C PHE A 34 -23.66 -13.89 -28.72
N VAL A 35 -23.82 -12.68 -28.21
CA VAL A 35 -24.91 -12.30 -27.30
C VAL A 35 -25.44 -10.92 -27.63
N TYR A 36 -26.75 -10.79 -27.81
CA TYR A 36 -27.41 -9.49 -27.92
C TYR A 36 -28.78 -9.48 -27.27
N ASP A 37 -29.22 -8.29 -26.88
CA ASP A 37 -30.56 -8.02 -26.39
C ASP A 37 -31.42 -7.43 -27.52
N PRO A 38 -32.47 -8.12 -27.99
CA PRO A 38 -33.38 -7.56 -28.98
C PRO A 38 -34.06 -6.26 -28.54
N ALA A 39 -34.18 -6.00 -27.23
CA ALA A 39 -34.78 -4.79 -26.68
C ALA A 39 -33.80 -3.60 -26.60
N ASP A 40 -32.49 -3.86 -26.59
CA ASP A 40 -31.44 -2.84 -26.51
C ASP A 40 -30.19 -3.27 -27.28
N LEU A 41 -30.18 -2.99 -28.58
CA LEU A 41 -29.05 -3.28 -29.47
C LEU A 41 -27.82 -2.37 -29.22
N GLY A 42 -27.95 -1.35 -28.36
CA GLY A 42 -26.84 -0.50 -27.93
C GLY A 42 -26.04 -1.12 -26.78
N ARG A 43 -26.62 -2.06 -26.04
CA ARG A 43 -25.98 -2.73 -24.92
C ARG A 43 -24.92 -3.73 -25.38
N ARG A 44 -23.82 -3.83 -24.62
CA ARG A 44 -22.75 -4.81 -24.85
C ARG A 44 -22.60 -5.69 -23.62
N TYR A 45 -22.36 -6.97 -23.86
CA TYR A 45 -22.24 -7.98 -22.82
C TYR A 45 -20.82 -8.54 -22.80
N THR A 46 -20.33 -8.89 -21.62
CA THR A 46 -19.11 -9.67 -21.48
C THR A 46 -19.48 -11.12 -21.27
N VAL A 47 -18.79 -12.03 -21.93
CA VAL A 47 -18.97 -13.48 -21.82
C VAL A 47 -17.74 -14.06 -21.14
N ASP A 48 -17.95 -14.95 -20.18
CA ASP A 48 -16.96 -15.80 -19.55
C ASP A 48 -17.00 -17.18 -20.21
N LEU A 49 -15.85 -17.71 -20.61
CA LEU A 49 -15.65 -19.11 -20.94
C LEU A 49 -15.30 -19.87 -19.66
N LEU A 50 -15.98 -20.98 -19.36
CA LEU A 50 -15.69 -21.87 -18.25
C LEU A 50 -15.26 -23.25 -18.77
N VAL A 51 -14.28 -23.85 -18.10
CA VAL A 51 -13.75 -25.19 -18.31
C VAL A 51 -14.05 -26.00 -17.04
N ASP A 52 -14.85 -27.04 -17.16
CA ASP A 52 -15.34 -27.90 -16.06
C ASP A 52 -16.02 -27.13 -14.91
N GLY A 53 -16.80 -26.11 -15.28
CA GLY A 53 -17.48 -25.24 -14.33
C GLY A 53 -16.59 -24.17 -13.68
N GLU A 54 -15.30 -24.14 -14.04
CA GLU A 54 -14.34 -23.12 -13.60
C GLU A 54 -14.11 -22.13 -14.74
N PRO A 55 -14.38 -20.82 -14.56
CA PRO A 55 -14.06 -19.81 -15.57
C PRO A 55 -12.59 -19.88 -16.05
N TYR A 56 -12.31 -19.44 -17.26
CA TYR A 56 -10.99 -19.56 -17.89
C TYR A 56 -10.55 -18.22 -18.46
N MET A 57 -11.42 -17.57 -19.23
CA MET A 57 -11.17 -16.26 -19.82
C MET A 57 -12.49 -15.56 -20.14
N SER A 58 -12.43 -14.25 -20.40
CA SER A 58 -13.61 -13.43 -20.69
C SER A 58 -13.38 -12.58 -21.93
N SER A 59 -14.44 -12.28 -22.68
CA SER A 59 -14.41 -11.45 -23.89
C SER A 59 -15.64 -10.54 -23.96
N LEU A 60 -15.46 -9.31 -24.43
CA LEU A 60 -16.56 -8.40 -24.72
C LEU A 60 -17.21 -8.82 -26.04
N CYS A 61 -18.54 -8.79 -26.11
CA CYS A 61 -19.30 -9.08 -27.33
C CYS A 61 -19.27 -7.88 -28.28
N ASP A 62 -18.15 -7.65 -28.99
CA ASP A 62 -17.98 -6.54 -29.94
C ASP A 62 -17.37 -6.96 -31.29
N GLU A 63 -17.20 -8.26 -31.51
CA GLU A 63 -16.75 -8.82 -32.79
C GLU A 63 -17.91 -8.86 -33.80
N PHE A 64 -17.60 -8.67 -35.08
CA PHE A 64 -18.59 -8.67 -36.15
C PHE A 64 -19.04 -10.09 -36.49
N VAL A 65 -20.36 -10.31 -36.56
CA VAL A 65 -20.97 -11.62 -36.86
C VAL A 65 -21.74 -11.54 -38.17
N THR A 66 -21.27 -12.23 -39.20
CA THR A 66 -21.85 -12.20 -40.55
C THR A 66 -23.33 -12.60 -40.58
N GLU A 67 -23.71 -13.62 -39.82
CA GLU A 67 -25.09 -14.11 -39.76
C GLU A 67 -26.07 -13.06 -39.21
N LEU A 68 -25.63 -12.27 -38.23
CA LEU A 68 -26.43 -11.17 -37.67
C LEU A 68 -26.52 -9.99 -38.62
N ALA A 69 -25.48 -9.74 -39.42
CA ALA A 69 -25.48 -8.72 -40.45
C ALA A 69 -26.44 -9.08 -41.61
N GLU A 70 -26.44 -10.34 -42.05
CA GLU A 70 -27.37 -10.85 -43.06
C GLU A 70 -28.82 -10.83 -42.57
N ALA A 71 -29.03 -11.00 -41.26
CA ALA A 71 -30.34 -10.86 -40.60
C ALA A 71 -30.74 -9.41 -40.28
N GLY A 72 -29.86 -8.42 -40.53
CA GLY A 72 -30.14 -6.99 -40.29
C GLY A 72 -30.23 -6.59 -38.81
N ILE A 73 -29.52 -7.28 -37.91
CA ILE A 73 -29.57 -7.04 -36.47
C ILE A 73 -28.49 -6.01 -36.05
N GLY A 74 -28.93 -4.82 -35.63
CA GLY A 74 -28.05 -3.78 -35.05
C GLY A 74 -26.88 -3.39 -35.95
N ASP A 75 -25.69 -3.23 -35.36
CA ASP A 75 -24.42 -3.06 -36.09
C ASP A 75 -23.71 -4.41 -36.36
N ALA A 76 -24.37 -5.52 -36.05
CA ALA A 76 -23.86 -6.90 -36.11
C ALA A 76 -22.58 -7.15 -35.29
N ARG A 77 -22.21 -6.25 -34.37
CA ARG A 77 -21.01 -6.38 -33.52
C ARG A 77 -21.37 -6.89 -32.13
N PHE A 78 -21.78 -8.16 -32.10
CA PHE A 78 -22.25 -8.85 -30.90
C PHE A 78 -21.49 -10.16 -30.64
N GLY A 79 -20.44 -10.43 -31.41
CA GLY A 79 -19.67 -11.67 -31.37
C GLY A 79 -18.54 -11.65 -30.37
N PHE A 80 -18.05 -12.82 -30.03
CA PHE A 80 -16.85 -13.02 -29.21
C PHE A 80 -16.10 -14.29 -29.66
N THR A 81 -14.78 -14.29 -29.51
CA THR A 81 -13.93 -15.46 -29.75
C THR A 81 -12.99 -15.73 -28.57
N PHE A 82 -12.81 -17.02 -28.24
CA PHE A 82 -11.89 -17.52 -27.23
C PHE A 82 -10.87 -18.48 -27.83
N ASN A 83 -9.60 -18.29 -27.48
CA ASN A 83 -8.51 -19.21 -27.81
C ASN A 83 -7.99 -19.86 -26.53
N VAL A 84 -8.30 -21.14 -26.35
CA VAL A 84 -7.93 -21.96 -25.19
C VAL A 84 -6.62 -22.67 -25.46
N GLN A 85 -5.73 -22.72 -24.47
CA GLN A 85 -4.51 -23.51 -24.60
C GLN A 85 -4.81 -24.98 -24.86
N ASP A 86 -4.03 -25.59 -25.74
CA ASP A 86 -4.23 -26.94 -26.23
C ASP A 86 -4.33 -28.01 -25.13
N GLN A 87 -3.46 -27.90 -24.11
CA GLN A 87 -3.44 -28.79 -22.95
C GLN A 87 -4.70 -28.63 -22.08
N VAL A 88 -5.20 -27.40 -21.94
CA VAL A 88 -6.42 -27.13 -21.17
C VAL A 88 -7.63 -27.70 -21.89
N SER A 89 -7.75 -27.46 -23.20
CA SER A 89 -8.87 -28.03 -23.95
C SER A 89 -8.80 -29.55 -24.09
N ALA A 90 -7.61 -30.16 -24.04
CA ALA A 90 -7.45 -31.63 -24.06
C ALA A 90 -7.87 -32.29 -22.74
N ASN A 91 -7.79 -31.56 -21.63
CA ASN A 91 -8.11 -32.07 -20.29
C ASN A 91 -9.46 -31.58 -19.76
N ALA A 92 -10.15 -30.72 -20.50
CA ALA A 92 -11.44 -30.14 -20.17
C ALA A 92 -12.57 -31.13 -20.43
N GLY A 93 -13.40 -31.48 -19.45
CA GLY A 93 -14.55 -32.38 -19.63
C GLY A 93 -15.76 -31.68 -20.24
N ILE A 94 -16.00 -30.44 -19.83
CA ILE A 94 -17.07 -29.56 -20.32
C ILE A 94 -16.51 -28.15 -20.49
N ILE A 95 -16.85 -27.49 -21.60
CA ILE A 95 -16.56 -26.07 -21.82
C ILE A 95 -17.89 -25.35 -22.03
N GLU A 96 -18.19 -24.33 -21.22
CA GLU A 96 -19.43 -23.55 -21.30
C GLU A 96 -19.14 -22.05 -21.41
N ALA A 97 -20.08 -21.28 -21.91
CA ALA A 97 -20.00 -19.83 -21.93
C ALA A 97 -21.14 -19.23 -21.09
N ARG A 98 -20.87 -18.16 -20.34
CA ARG A 98 -21.85 -17.49 -19.48
C ARG A 98 -21.68 -15.98 -19.54
N LEU A 99 -22.74 -15.22 -19.32
CA LEU A 99 -22.65 -13.77 -19.15
C LEU A 99 -21.90 -13.43 -17.87
N ALA A 100 -20.84 -12.63 -18.00
CA ALA A 100 -20.02 -12.20 -16.87
C ALA A 100 -20.86 -11.41 -15.85
N ASN A 101 -20.57 -11.61 -14.56
CA ASN A 101 -21.24 -11.01 -13.40
C ASN A 101 -22.68 -11.49 -13.13
N ILE A 102 -23.38 -12.09 -14.10
CA ILE A 102 -24.79 -12.53 -13.98
C ILE A 102 -24.92 -14.06 -14.06
N GLY A 103 -23.93 -14.76 -14.63
CA GLY A 103 -23.85 -16.22 -14.68
C GLY A 103 -24.87 -16.91 -15.59
N SER A 104 -25.62 -16.12 -16.38
CA SER A 104 -26.63 -16.63 -17.33
C SER A 104 -25.95 -17.38 -18.48
N PRO A 105 -26.41 -18.59 -18.87
CA PRO A 105 -25.79 -19.36 -19.94
C PRO A 105 -25.80 -18.63 -21.28
N VAL A 106 -24.71 -18.79 -22.04
CA VAL A 106 -24.57 -18.33 -23.43
C VAL A 106 -24.46 -19.59 -24.29
N GLY A 107 -25.53 -19.92 -25.01
CA GLY A 107 -25.62 -21.18 -25.73
C GLY A 107 -25.57 -22.43 -24.83
N ALA A 108 -25.24 -23.58 -25.42
CA ALA A 108 -25.17 -24.87 -24.73
C ALA A 108 -23.71 -25.23 -24.36
N PRO A 109 -23.46 -25.86 -23.19
CA PRO A 109 -22.16 -26.40 -22.85
C PRO A 109 -21.67 -27.46 -23.87
N ILE A 110 -20.37 -27.42 -24.15
CA ILE A 110 -19.68 -28.27 -25.12
C ILE A 110 -18.89 -29.32 -24.33
N ARG A 111 -19.29 -30.59 -24.44
CA ARG A 111 -18.54 -31.71 -23.84
C ARG A 111 -17.29 -32.00 -24.64
N CYS A 112 -16.19 -32.20 -23.94
CA CYS A 112 -14.89 -32.53 -24.48
C CYS A 112 -14.47 -33.91 -23.93
N ASP A 113 -13.84 -34.75 -24.76
CA ASP A 113 -13.48 -36.11 -24.38
C ASP A 113 -12.27 -36.09 -23.43
N VAL A 114 -12.42 -36.55 -22.18
CA VAL A 114 -11.36 -36.45 -21.15
C VAL A 114 -10.98 -37.79 -20.52
N ALA A 115 -9.67 -37.95 -20.33
CA ALA A 115 -9.06 -38.92 -19.41
C ALA A 115 -9.12 -38.39 -17.96
N ALA A 116 -9.57 -39.24 -17.03
CA ALA A 116 -9.92 -38.89 -15.65
C ALA A 116 -8.90 -38.00 -14.89
N PRO A 117 -9.37 -37.09 -14.01
CA PRO A 117 -8.49 -36.21 -13.25
C PRO A 117 -7.71 -36.99 -12.18
N GLU A 118 -6.38 -36.87 -12.18
CA GLU A 118 -5.55 -37.35 -11.07
C GLU A 118 -5.76 -36.52 -9.79
N ALA A 119 -5.68 -37.20 -8.65
CA ALA A 119 -5.95 -36.67 -7.32
C ALA A 119 -5.06 -35.47 -6.94
N ARG A 120 -5.67 -34.37 -6.48
CA ARG A 120 -4.97 -33.22 -5.91
C ARG A 120 -4.18 -33.64 -4.65
N TRP A 121 -2.84 -33.60 -4.73
CA TRP A 121 -1.97 -33.82 -3.58
C TRP A 121 -2.17 -32.77 -2.48
N HIS A 122 -2.05 -33.16 -1.22
CA HIS A 122 -1.93 -32.23 -0.10
C HIS A 122 -0.52 -31.62 -0.15
N ARG A 123 -0.37 -30.39 -0.67
CA ARG A 123 0.92 -29.68 -0.69
C ARG A 123 1.37 -29.41 0.76
N ILE A 124 2.60 -29.81 1.09
CA ILE A 124 3.23 -29.56 2.39
C ILE A 124 3.84 -28.15 2.51
N GLY A 125 3.94 -27.45 1.38
CA GLY A 125 4.52 -26.13 1.23
C GLY A 125 4.49 -25.71 -0.24
N ASP A 126 4.92 -24.48 -0.51
CA ASP A 126 5.11 -23.96 -1.86
C ASP A 126 6.22 -22.92 -1.86
N ILE A 127 6.85 -22.69 -3.02
CA ILE A 127 7.81 -21.61 -3.24
C ILE A 127 7.53 -20.98 -4.60
N GLU A 128 7.62 -19.66 -4.66
CA GLU A 128 7.50 -18.88 -5.89
C GLU A 128 8.68 -17.92 -6.05
N TRP A 129 8.98 -17.59 -7.31
CA TRP A 129 9.94 -16.56 -7.64
C TRP A 129 9.22 -15.21 -7.65
N VAL A 130 9.60 -14.32 -6.75
CA VAL A 130 9.00 -12.97 -6.63
C VAL A 130 9.74 -11.92 -7.46
N GLY A 131 10.97 -12.24 -7.89
CA GLY A 131 11.77 -11.41 -8.78
C GLY A 131 13.23 -11.24 -8.31
N GLY A 132 14.11 -10.90 -9.25
CA GLY A 132 15.56 -10.88 -9.00
C GLY A 132 16.06 -12.21 -8.44
N LEU A 133 16.73 -12.17 -7.29
CA LEU A 133 17.26 -13.35 -6.59
C LEU A 133 16.38 -13.80 -5.41
N ARG A 134 15.23 -13.16 -5.19
CA ARG A 134 14.34 -13.43 -4.05
C ARG A 134 13.30 -14.48 -4.38
N PHE A 135 13.03 -15.34 -3.41
CA PHE A 135 12.00 -16.36 -3.45
C PHE A 135 11.23 -16.34 -2.14
N GLU A 136 9.92 -16.50 -2.25
CA GLU A 136 9.03 -16.56 -1.10
C GLU A 136 8.20 -17.83 -1.15
N GLY A 137 7.66 -18.23 -0.01
CA GLY A 137 6.89 -19.45 0.09
C GLY A 137 6.40 -19.70 1.49
N TRP A 138 5.88 -20.89 1.68
CA TRP A 138 5.41 -21.33 2.99
C TRP A 138 5.66 -22.82 3.17
N LEU A 139 5.82 -23.21 4.42
CA LEU A 139 5.87 -24.59 4.88
C LEU A 139 4.75 -24.82 5.89
N ALA A 140 4.17 -26.02 5.87
CA ALA A 140 3.17 -26.41 6.86
C ALA A 140 3.69 -26.22 8.30
N GLN A 141 2.87 -25.65 9.18
CA GLN A 141 3.25 -25.31 10.55
C GLN A 141 3.76 -26.50 11.37
N ASP A 142 3.24 -27.70 11.09
CA ASP A 142 3.61 -28.96 11.75
C ASP A 142 4.97 -29.52 11.28
N ILE A 143 5.61 -28.89 10.29
CA ILE A 143 6.93 -29.27 9.79
C ILE A 143 7.98 -28.29 10.31
N ASP A 144 8.85 -28.79 11.20
CA ASP A 144 10.03 -28.07 11.69
C ASP A 144 11.30 -28.62 11.03
N GLU A 145 11.43 -28.34 9.73
CA GLU A 145 12.61 -28.71 8.94
C GLU A 145 13.16 -27.50 8.19
N ASP A 146 14.48 -27.50 8.03
CA ASP A 146 15.13 -26.60 7.08
C ASP A 146 14.85 -27.07 5.64
N ILE A 147 14.94 -26.14 4.70
CA ILE A 147 14.72 -26.37 3.28
C ILE A 147 16.06 -26.28 2.55
N GLU A 148 16.41 -27.33 1.82
CA GLU A 148 17.55 -27.33 0.91
C GLU A 148 17.12 -26.76 -0.44
N ILE A 149 17.84 -25.72 -0.89
CA ILE A 149 17.63 -25.06 -2.17
C ILE A 149 18.66 -25.56 -3.17
N LEU A 150 18.18 -25.99 -4.34
CA LEU A 150 19.00 -26.57 -5.40
C LEU A 150 18.87 -25.78 -6.69
N ILE A 151 20.00 -25.58 -7.37
CA ILE A 151 20.04 -25.05 -8.74
C ILE A 151 20.71 -26.10 -9.61
N ALA A 152 20.04 -26.49 -10.70
CA ALA A 152 20.48 -27.60 -11.54
C ALA A 152 20.80 -28.87 -10.73
N GLN A 153 19.93 -29.20 -9.76
CA GLN A 153 20.05 -30.35 -8.85
C GLN A 153 21.30 -30.36 -7.95
N ARG A 154 21.97 -29.21 -7.78
CA ARG A 154 23.08 -29.05 -6.84
C ARG A 154 22.66 -28.18 -5.66
N PRO A 155 22.91 -28.60 -4.40
CA PRO A 155 22.64 -27.77 -3.24
C PRO A 155 23.42 -26.45 -3.31
N VAL A 156 22.71 -25.34 -3.08
CA VAL A 156 23.27 -23.99 -3.07
C VAL A 156 23.23 -23.40 -1.68
N MET A 157 22.12 -23.59 -0.96
CA MET A 157 21.93 -23.07 0.39
C MET A 157 20.87 -23.86 1.14
N THR A 158 20.83 -23.64 2.45
CA THR A 158 19.80 -24.14 3.35
C THR A 158 19.05 -22.95 3.94
N VAL A 159 17.72 -23.00 3.93
CA VAL A 159 16.83 -21.95 4.40
C VAL A 159 16.05 -22.46 5.60
N LYS A 160 16.08 -21.71 6.70
CA LYS A 160 15.24 -21.99 7.86
C LYS A 160 13.96 -21.15 7.78
N PRO A 161 12.76 -21.77 7.73
CA PRO A 161 11.51 -21.02 7.77
C PRO A 161 11.31 -20.41 9.16
N THR A 162 11.53 -19.11 9.32
CA THR A 162 11.48 -18.43 10.63
C THR A 162 10.29 -17.49 10.80
N GLY A 163 9.68 -17.04 9.70
CA GLY A 163 8.53 -16.15 9.73
C GLY A 163 7.19 -16.89 9.77
N TRP A 164 6.11 -16.12 9.78
CA TRP A 164 4.75 -16.61 9.72
C TRP A 164 4.04 -16.03 8.50
N THR A 165 3.15 -16.81 7.91
CA THR A 165 2.28 -16.35 6.81
C THR A 165 0.95 -17.08 6.88
N ASN A 166 -0.12 -16.42 6.46
CA ASN A 166 -1.41 -17.08 6.35
C ASN A 166 -1.47 -17.88 5.06
N VAL A 167 -1.88 -19.14 5.20
CA VAL A 167 -2.00 -20.09 4.09
C VAL A 167 -3.45 -20.52 4.00
N ALA A 168 -4.07 -20.22 2.87
CA ALA A 168 -5.45 -20.61 2.66
C ALA A 168 -5.53 -22.06 2.11
N ARG A 169 -5.95 -23.02 2.95
CA ARG A 169 -6.12 -24.45 2.61
C ARG A 169 -7.59 -24.80 2.46
N GLY A 170 -8.03 -25.24 1.29
CA GLY A 170 -9.39 -25.82 1.12
C GLY A 170 -10.59 -24.93 1.45
N GLY A 171 -10.40 -23.64 1.79
CA GLY A 171 -11.46 -22.73 2.22
C GLY A 171 -11.29 -22.27 3.67
N GLU A 172 -10.39 -22.89 4.42
CA GLU A 172 -10.00 -22.51 5.78
C GLU A 172 -8.67 -21.74 5.78
N PHE A 173 -8.55 -20.79 6.70
CA PHE A 173 -7.29 -20.10 6.97
C PHE A 173 -6.45 -20.95 7.93
N GLY A 174 -5.25 -21.32 7.48
CA GLY A 174 -4.22 -21.92 8.33
C GLY A 174 -3.02 -20.99 8.46
N VAL A 175 -2.20 -21.24 9.46
CA VAL A 175 -0.91 -20.57 9.59
C VAL A 175 0.17 -21.48 9.02
N GLY A 176 1.07 -20.92 8.22
CA GLY A 176 2.27 -21.58 7.70
C GLY A 176 3.53 -20.86 8.17
N ARG A 177 4.66 -21.58 8.17
CA ARG A 177 5.96 -20.96 8.38
C ARG A 177 6.41 -20.34 7.07
N ARG A 178 6.71 -19.04 7.10
CA ARG A 178 7.16 -18.30 5.91
C ARG A 178 8.55 -18.76 5.51
N ILE A 179 8.70 -19.09 4.23
CA ILE A 179 9.98 -19.29 3.55
C ILE A 179 10.28 -17.99 2.82
N ASP A 180 11.46 -17.42 3.07
CA ASP A 180 11.89 -16.19 2.44
C ASP A 180 13.41 -16.21 2.35
N PHE A 181 13.94 -16.17 1.14
CA PHE A 181 15.38 -16.21 0.93
C PHE A 181 15.80 -15.50 -0.34
N HIS A 182 17.07 -15.10 -0.34
CA HIS A 182 17.75 -14.56 -1.50
C HIS A 182 18.87 -15.52 -1.89
N LEU A 183 18.95 -15.85 -3.18
CA LEU A 183 20.09 -16.58 -3.72
C LEU A 183 21.37 -15.73 -3.68
N PRO A 184 22.57 -16.35 -3.68
CA PRO A 184 23.82 -15.63 -3.79
C PRO A 184 23.93 -14.74 -5.04
N GLU A 185 24.54 -13.56 -4.90
CA GLU A 185 24.60 -12.52 -5.95
C GLU A 185 25.24 -12.99 -7.26
N HIS A 186 26.12 -13.99 -7.25
CA HIS A 186 26.74 -14.51 -8.46
C HIS A 186 25.76 -15.22 -9.43
N PHE A 187 24.51 -15.46 -9.01
CA PHE A 187 23.42 -15.90 -9.88
C PHE A 187 22.74 -14.75 -10.64
N ALA A 188 23.12 -13.49 -10.39
CA ALA A 188 22.66 -12.30 -11.10
C ALA A 188 23.38 -12.07 -12.45
N ASP A 189 23.66 -13.16 -13.17
CA ASP A 189 24.49 -13.16 -14.37
C ASP A 189 23.70 -13.03 -15.69
N GLY A 190 22.41 -12.68 -15.61
CA GLY A 190 21.50 -12.57 -16.75
C GLY A 190 21.15 -13.91 -17.40
N ARG A 191 21.48 -15.05 -16.78
CA ARG A 191 21.18 -16.39 -17.33
C ARG A 191 19.92 -16.98 -16.68
N MET A 192 19.05 -17.55 -17.52
CA MET A 192 17.89 -18.30 -17.05
C MET A 192 18.32 -19.60 -16.38
N ARG A 193 17.78 -19.87 -15.19
CA ARG A 193 18.11 -21.04 -14.35
C ARG A 193 16.84 -21.63 -13.73
N GLY A 194 16.91 -22.90 -13.35
CA GLY A 194 15.82 -23.59 -12.64
C GLY A 194 16.18 -23.87 -11.19
N LEU A 195 15.28 -23.51 -10.27
CA LEU A 195 15.37 -23.74 -8.83
C LEU A 195 14.46 -24.88 -8.40
N SER A 196 14.97 -25.81 -7.61
CA SER A 196 14.18 -26.82 -6.90
C SER A 196 14.37 -26.67 -5.39
N ALA A 197 13.39 -27.08 -4.60
CA ALA A 197 13.44 -27.00 -3.16
C ALA A 197 12.84 -28.25 -2.51
N ARG A 198 13.50 -28.73 -1.45
CA ARG A 198 13.06 -29.91 -0.69
C ARG A 198 13.36 -29.73 0.80
N THR A 199 12.58 -30.38 1.65
CA THR A 199 12.93 -30.52 3.07
C THR A 199 14.22 -31.33 3.22
N ILE A 200 14.92 -31.24 4.36
CA ILE A 200 16.07 -32.12 4.65
C ILE A 200 15.69 -33.60 4.57
N SER A 201 14.45 -33.96 4.94
CA SER A 201 13.89 -35.31 4.75
C SER A 201 13.63 -35.71 3.29
N GLY A 202 13.85 -34.82 2.32
CA GLY A 202 13.76 -35.09 0.90
C GLY A 202 12.37 -34.87 0.28
N ARG A 203 11.42 -34.29 1.02
CA ARG A 203 10.07 -34.00 0.49
C ARG A 203 10.12 -32.74 -0.37
N SER A 204 9.68 -32.84 -1.62
CA SER A 204 9.69 -31.69 -2.55
C SER A 204 8.64 -30.65 -2.16
N LEU A 205 9.01 -29.38 -2.21
CA LEU A 205 8.09 -28.25 -2.03
C LEU A 205 7.51 -27.77 -3.37
N VAL A 206 8.22 -28.02 -4.47
CA VAL A 206 7.82 -27.62 -5.82
C VAL A 206 7.69 -28.86 -6.71
N SER A 207 6.67 -28.91 -7.55
CA SER A 207 6.46 -30.03 -8.48
C SER A 207 7.39 -29.99 -9.68
N GLU A 208 7.77 -28.78 -10.11
CA GLU A 208 8.70 -28.54 -11.22
C GLU A 208 9.71 -27.45 -10.82
N PRO A 209 10.92 -27.42 -11.43
CA PRO A 209 11.88 -26.36 -11.17
C PRO A 209 11.34 -24.97 -11.56
N ILE A 210 11.42 -24.02 -10.63
CA ILE A 210 11.03 -22.62 -10.86
C ILE A 210 12.08 -21.95 -11.73
N SER A 211 11.68 -21.43 -12.89
CA SER A 211 12.56 -20.68 -13.77
C SER A 211 12.75 -19.25 -13.26
N PHE A 212 13.99 -18.77 -13.20
CA PHE A 212 14.31 -17.40 -12.78
C PHE A 212 15.49 -16.82 -13.58
N VAL A 213 15.61 -15.49 -13.57
CA VAL A 213 16.71 -14.72 -14.13
C VAL A 213 16.92 -13.45 -13.30
N ALA A 214 18.17 -13.04 -13.09
CA ALA A 214 18.50 -11.83 -12.36
C ALA A 214 19.68 -11.09 -13.00
N PHE A 215 19.74 -9.78 -12.81
CA PHE A 215 20.73 -8.89 -13.41
C PHE A 215 21.43 -8.07 -12.33
N ASP A 216 22.76 -8.08 -12.29
CA ASP A 216 23.57 -7.42 -11.23
C ASP A 216 23.23 -5.93 -11.01
N ARG A 217 22.98 -5.20 -12.11
CA ARG A 217 22.68 -3.75 -12.10
C ARG A 217 21.36 -3.41 -12.79
N GLY A 218 20.46 -4.38 -12.88
CA GLY A 218 19.23 -4.25 -13.67
C GLY A 218 19.45 -4.57 -15.17
N LEU A 219 18.34 -4.76 -15.86
CA LEU A 219 18.30 -5.04 -17.29
C LEU A 219 18.74 -3.80 -18.10
N GLU A 220 18.39 -2.58 -17.68
CA GLU A 220 18.80 -1.35 -18.38
C GLU A 220 20.32 -1.28 -18.53
N GLN A 221 21.04 -1.40 -17.42
CA GLN A 221 22.50 -1.32 -17.43
C GLN A 221 23.13 -2.49 -18.18
N THR A 222 22.55 -3.70 -18.05
CA THR A 222 23.00 -4.88 -18.79
C THR A 222 22.89 -4.65 -20.30
N LEU A 223 21.79 -4.06 -20.77
CA LEU A 223 21.60 -3.71 -22.17
C LEU A 223 22.56 -2.62 -22.64
N ALA A 224 22.83 -1.61 -21.79
CA ALA A 224 23.78 -0.55 -22.07
C ALA A 224 25.21 -1.09 -22.24
N ASP A 225 25.64 -2.01 -21.37
CA ASP A 225 26.97 -2.62 -21.42
C ASP A 225 27.18 -3.47 -22.68
N LEU A 226 26.10 -4.03 -23.25
CA LEU A 226 26.15 -4.77 -24.51
C LEU A 226 26.29 -3.85 -25.74
N GLY A 227 26.05 -2.54 -25.59
CA GLY A 227 26.37 -1.47 -26.56
C GLY A 227 25.72 -1.55 -27.95
N ARG A 228 24.91 -2.57 -28.24
CA ARG A 228 24.27 -2.77 -29.55
C ARG A 228 22.78 -2.41 -29.55
N TRP A 229 22.16 -2.28 -28.39
CA TRP A 229 20.70 -2.28 -28.21
C TRP A 229 20.19 -1.03 -27.49
N ASP A 230 20.74 0.15 -27.81
CA ASP A 230 20.35 1.42 -27.16
C ASP A 230 18.85 1.71 -27.25
N SER A 231 18.17 1.26 -28.31
CA SER A 231 16.72 1.38 -28.46
C SER A 231 15.92 0.55 -27.45
N GLU A 232 16.52 -0.52 -26.92
CA GLU A 232 15.89 -1.39 -25.92
C GLU A 232 16.14 -0.88 -24.49
N ARG A 233 16.98 0.14 -24.31
CA ARG A 233 17.31 0.69 -22.98
C ARG A 233 16.07 1.16 -22.22
N LEU A 234 15.14 1.85 -22.90
CA LEU A 234 13.87 2.29 -22.31
C LEU A 234 12.98 1.12 -21.87
N ARG A 235 13.04 -0.01 -22.57
CA ARG A 235 12.33 -1.24 -22.15
C ARG A 235 13.01 -1.90 -20.96
N GLY A 236 14.34 -1.85 -20.90
CA GLY A 236 15.12 -2.26 -19.72
C GLY A 236 14.77 -1.41 -18.49
N GLU A 237 14.71 -0.09 -18.65
CA GLU A 237 14.30 0.83 -17.58
C GLU A 237 12.87 0.54 -17.09
N LEU A 238 11.93 0.34 -18.03
CA LEU A 238 10.57 -0.04 -17.65
C LEU A 238 10.52 -1.41 -16.95
N PHE A 239 11.30 -2.38 -17.42
CA PHE A 239 11.41 -3.70 -16.80
C PHE A 239 11.90 -3.58 -15.36
N ASP A 240 12.99 -2.85 -15.13
CA ASP A 240 13.59 -2.67 -13.80
C ASP A 240 12.67 -1.88 -12.85
N ARG A 241 11.79 -1.03 -13.38
CA ARG A 241 10.79 -0.29 -12.59
C ARG A 241 9.54 -1.10 -12.24
N VAL A 242 9.12 -2.02 -13.13
CA VAL A 242 7.83 -2.72 -13.03
C VAL A 242 7.97 -4.11 -12.42
N LEU A 243 9.07 -4.81 -12.72
CA LEU A 243 9.34 -6.12 -12.13
C LEU A 243 10.19 -5.94 -10.89
N PRO A 244 9.64 -6.24 -9.70
CA PRO A 244 10.37 -6.04 -8.47
C PRO A 244 11.57 -6.97 -8.43
N ALA A 245 12.70 -6.42 -8.07
CA ALA A 245 13.88 -7.16 -7.69
C ALA A 245 14.44 -6.50 -6.44
N SER A 246 14.98 -7.32 -5.56
CA SER A 246 15.30 -6.88 -4.21
C SER A 246 16.54 -7.52 -3.65
N MET A 247 17.08 -6.87 -2.61
CA MET A 247 18.19 -7.35 -1.81
C MET A 247 17.83 -7.29 -0.33
N PRO A 248 18.32 -8.21 0.50
CA PRO A 248 18.04 -8.18 1.93
C PRO A 248 18.81 -7.04 2.62
N PHE A 249 18.27 -6.48 3.71
CA PHE A 249 18.90 -5.36 4.42
C PHE A 249 20.32 -5.62 4.93
N HIS A 250 20.67 -6.88 5.24
CA HIS A 250 22.04 -7.21 5.66
C HIS A 250 23.08 -7.04 4.54
N ALA A 251 22.65 -6.99 3.27
CA ALA A 251 23.50 -6.71 2.12
C ALA A 251 23.64 -5.21 1.82
N TYR A 252 23.11 -4.34 2.69
CA TYR A 252 23.06 -2.89 2.46
C TYR A 252 24.41 -2.25 2.11
N ARG A 253 25.52 -2.68 2.74
CA ARG A 253 26.85 -2.10 2.43
C ARG A 253 27.23 -2.32 0.96
N GLY A 254 27.14 -3.56 0.47
CA GLY A 254 27.44 -3.89 -0.92
C GLY A 254 26.42 -3.25 -1.88
N TRP A 255 25.16 -3.17 -1.47
CA TRP A 255 24.13 -2.44 -2.21
C TRP A 255 24.46 -0.94 -2.35
N LYS A 256 24.91 -0.27 -1.28
CA LYS A 256 25.27 1.15 -1.28
C LYS A 256 26.51 1.41 -2.15
N GLU A 257 27.53 0.55 -2.06
CA GLU A 257 28.73 0.64 -2.92
C GLU A 257 28.39 0.45 -4.40
N ARG A 258 27.41 -0.42 -4.71
CA ARG A 258 26.92 -0.66 -6.07
C ARG A 258 26.06 0.50 -6.58
N PHE A 259 25.21 1.05 -5.73
CA PHE A 259 24.24 2.10 -6.05
C PHE A 259 24.43 3.30 -5.12
N SER A 260 25.23 4.25 -5.59
CA SER A 260 25.32 5.59 -4.99
C SER A 260 24.58 6.59 -5.87
N PRO A 261 23.96 7.64 -5.28
CA PRO A 261 23.53 8.80 -6.04
C PRO A 261 24.71 9.26 -6.90
N THR A 262 24.59 9.13 -8.21
CA THR A 262 25.68 9.55 -9.10
C THR A 262 25.57 11.06 -9.20
N THR A 263 26.46 11.80 -8.54
CA THR A 263 26.72 13.23 -8.80
C THR A 263 27.39 13.37 -10.17
N ARG A 264 26.76 12.86 -11.23
CA ARG A 264 27.30 12.83 -12.61
C ARG A 264 26.92 14.07 -13.42
N SER A 265 26.16 15.01 -12.86
CA SER A 265 26.22 16.39 -13.36
C SER A 265 27.37 17.09 -12.67
N GLU A 266 28.24 17.68 -13.48
CA GLU A 266 29.14 18.80 -13.20
C GLU A 266 29.05 19.33 -11.77
N GLN A 267 30.19 19.40 -11.05
CA GLN A 267 30.34 20.19 -9.82
C GLN A 267 29.49 21.45 -9.99
N SER A 268 28.34 21.48 -9.31
CA SER A 268 27.55 22.69 -9.33
C SER A 268 28.39 23.64 -8.47
N ASP A 269 28.95 24.67 -9.10
CA ASP A 269 29.62 25.79 -8.41
C ASP A 269 28.56 26.64 -7.68
N VAL A 270 27.57 25.99 -7.04
CA VAL A 270 26.61 26.66 -6.16
C VAL A 270 27.39 27.08 -4.93
N ALA A 271 27.92 28.30 -4.98
CA ALA A 271 28.73 28.94 -3.94
C ALA A 271 27.92 29.34 -2.69
N SER A 272 26.93 28.53 -2.31
CA SER A 272 26.06 28.79 -1.17
C SER A 272 26.68 28.22 0.09
N GLU A 273 27.18 29.07 0.98
CA GLU A 273 27.77 28.64 2.24
C GLU A 273 26.73 27.91 3.12
N ALA A 274 27.11 26.72 3.62
CA ALA A 274 26.31 25.90 4.54
C ALA A 274 26.76 26.13 5.99
N ALA A 275 25.82 26.36 6.91
CA ALA A 275 26.13 26.43 8.34
C ALA A 275 25.68 25.16 9.06
N VAL A 276 26.61 24.42 9.68
CA VAL A 276 26.31 23.15 10.36
C VAL A 276 26.25 23.38 11.86
N VAL A 277 25.12 23.03 12.47
CA VAL A 277 24.86 23.17 13.90
C VAL A 277 24.78 21.77 14.52
N LEU A 278 25.84 21.37 15.22
CA LEU A 278 25.93 20.12 15.96
C LEU A 278 25.39 20.32 17.37
N ILE A 279 24.47 19.46 17.82
CA ILE A 279 23.92 19.51 19.17
C ILE A 279 24.47 18.37 20.03
N GLY A 280 25.15 18.71 21.13
CA GLY A 280 25.79 17.79 22.06
C GLY A 280 27.32 17.79 21.96
N ASP A 281 27.97 17.16 22.94
CA ASP A 281 29.44 17.12 23.03
C ASP A 281 30.01 15.71 22.73
N ALA A 282 29.15 14.73 22.54
CA ALA A 282 29.56 13.34 22.36
C ALA A 282 30.07 13.10 20.93
N ARG A 283 31.33 12.64 20.79
CA ARG A 283 31.95 12.26 19.51
C ARG A 283 31.91 13.37 18.46
N VAL A 284 32.02 14.63 18.91
CA VAL A 284 32.04 15.81 18.03
C VAL A 284 33.16 15.72 16.99
N ASP A 285 34.32 15.18 17.38
CA ASP A 285 35.48 15.02 16.50
C ASP A 285 35.13 14.21 15.24
N GLU A 286 34.31 13.16 15.36
CA GLU A 286 33.90 12.35 14.21
C GLU A 286 32.95 13.10 13.27
N SER A 287 32.09 13.96 13.83
CA SER A 287 31.25 14.84 13.01
C SER A 287 32.11 15.85 12.26
N ILE A 288 33.10 16.45 12.91
CA ILE A 288 34.05 17.39 12.26
C ILE A 288 34.88 16.69 11.19
N GLU A 289 35.43 15.50 11.46
CA GLU A 289 36.16 14.70 10.45
C GLU A 289 35.28 14.41 9.22
N SER A 290 34.00 14.13 9.41
CA SER A 290 33.06 13.92 8.29
C SER A 290 32.73 15.21 7.51
N LEU A 291 32.83 16.39 8.15
CA LEU A 291 32.68 17.69 7.51
C LEU A 291 33.91 18.05 6.67
N GLU A 292 35.11 17.76 7.18
CA GLU A 292 36.37 17.92 6.43
C GLU A 292 36.42 17.05 5.17
N ALA A 293 35.72 15.92 5.18
CA ALA A 293 35.58 15.02 4.03
C ALA A 293 34.49 15.44 3.02
N GLN A 294 33.76 16.54 3.24
CA GLN A 294 32.69 16.97 2.33
C GLN A 294 33.23 17.43 0.98
N ARG A 295 32.51 17.08 -0.09
CA ARG A 295 32.75 17.59 -1.44
C ARG A 295 32.38 19.06 -1.60
N HIS A 296 31.41 19.53 -0.81
CA HIS A 296 31.04 20.94 -0.73
C HIS A 296 32.03 21.66 0.18
N SER A 297 32.80 22.61 -0.34
CA SER A 297 33.91 23.25 0.39
C SER A 297 33.50 24.48 1.21
N ALA A 298 32.37 25.11 0.91
CA ALA A 298 31.90 26.31 1.57
C ALA A 298 31.00 25.96 2.77
N TRP A 299 31.58 25.71 3.93
CA TRP A 299 30.82 25.48 5.15
C TRP A 299 31.49 26.07 6.40
N SER A 300 30.65 26.41 7.38
CA SER A 300 31.04 26.73 8.74
C SER A 300 30.31 25.78 9.70
N ALA A 301 30.87 25.54 10.88
CA ALA A 301 30.26 24.62 11.84
C ALA A 301 30.41 25.11 13.29
N VAL A 302 29.41 24.80 14.12
CA VAL A 302 29.44 25.02 15.56
C VAL A 302 28.95 23.79 16.30
N SER A 303 29.54 23.50 17.46
CA SER A 303 29.01 22.53 18.41
C SER A 303 28.39 23.26 19.59
N LEU A 304 27.10 23.03 19.82
CA LEU A 304 26.36 23.59 20.95
C LEU A 304 26.16 22.50 22.01
N PRO A 305 26.40 22.79 23.30
CA PRO A 305 26.20 21.81 24.36
C PRO A 305 24.72 21.43 24.48
N ALA A 306 24.45 20.13 24.57
CA ALA A 306 23.10 19.62 24.79
C ALA A 306 22.71 19.74 26.28
N ARG A 307 21.52 20.28 26.55
CA ARG A 307 20.93 20.33 27.91
C ARG A 307 20.26 19.02 28.31
N ALA A 308 19.76 18.28 27.32
CA ALA A 308 19.14 16.97 27.48
C ALA A 308 19.61 16.05 26.34
N PHE A 309 18.72 15.64 25.42
CA PHE A 309 19.10 14.86 24.25
C PHE A 309 19.51 15.76 23.08
N SER A 310 18.60 16.58 22.58
CA SER A 310 18.81 17.52 21.48
C SER A 310 18.44 18.96 21.84
N GLN A 311 18.12 19.22 23.11
CA GLN A 311 17.86 20.58 23.59
C GLN A 311 19.13 21.42 23.63
N PHE A 312 19.03 22.68 23.19
CA PHE A 312 20.15 23.62 23.15
C PHE A 312 19.73 25.02 23.63
N ASP A 313 20.69 25.94 23.78
CA ASP A 313 20.42 27.35 24.06
C ASP A 313 20.18 28.13 22.75
N PRO A 314 18.95 28.64 22.50
CA PRO A 314 18.67 29.40 21.28
C PRO A 314 19.55 30.65 21.14
N LYS A 315 20.02 31.22 22.26
CA LYS A 315 20.90 32.39 22.21
C LYS A 315 22.28 32.03 21.64
N ALA A 316 22.85 30.90 22.04
CA ALA A 316 24.14 30.45 21.53
C ALA A 316 24.06 30.12 20.03
N ALA A 317 22.96 29.50 19.59
CA ALA A 317 22.72 29.27 18.17
C ALA A 317 22.65 30.59 17.37
N ARG A 318 21.98 31.62 17.90
CA ARG A 318 21.93 32.94 17.25
C ARG A 318 23.27 33.65 17.21
N GLU A 319 24.07 33.57 18.27
CA GLU A 319 25.42 34.16 18.29
C GLU A 319 26.28 33.60 17.15
N PHE A 320 26.17 32.30 16.86
CA PHE A 320 26.80 31.68 15.69
C PHE A 320 26.23 32.19 14.36
N VAL A 321 24.90 32.26 14.25
CA VAL A 321 24.21 32.70 13.03
C VAL A 321 24.49 34.18 12.69
N ASP A 322 24.59 35.05 13.69
CA ASP A 322 24.90 36.47 13.52
C ASP A 322 26.40 36.73 13.32
N GLY A 323 27.25 35.76 13.66
CA GLY A 323 28.70 35.80 13.52
C GLY A 323 29.20 34.96 12.35
N ASP A 324 29.79 33.81 12.66
CA ASP A 324 30.50 32.95 11.71
C ASP A 324 29.61 32.39 10.58
N ALA A 325 28.29 32.32 10.79
CA ALA A 325 27.30 31.86 9.81
C ALA A 325 26.42 32.99 9.22
N ALA A 326 26.89 34.24 9.30
CA ALA A 326 26.15 35.40 8.79
C ALA A 326 25.92 35.35 7.27
N GLY A 327 26.84 34.74 6.52
CA GLY A 327 26.78 34.56 5.06
C GLY A 327 26.02 33.33 4.59
N SER A 328 25.70 32.39 5.48
CA SER A 328 25.21 31.07 5.11
C SER A 328 23.80 31.09 4.52
N ALA A 329 23.61 30.42 3.39
CA ALA A 329 22.36 30.36 2.64
C ALA A 329 21.35 29.37 3.26
N PHE A 330 21.85 28.34 3.95
CA PHE A 330 21.05 27.36 4.66
C PHE A 330 21.81 26.80 5.87
N PHE A 331 21.06 26.20 6.78
CA PHE A 331 21.55 25.63 8.04
C PHE A 331 21.27 24.14 8.08
N VAL A 332 22.28 23.33 8.41
CA VAL A 332 22.13 21.89 8.65
C VAL A 332 22.16 21.65 10.15
N PHE A 333 21.12 21.01 10.66
CA PHE A 333 20.98 20.67 12.08
C PHE A 333 21.09 19.17 12.27
N CYS A 334 21.99 18.74 13.17
CA CYS A 334 22.13 17.33 13.53
C CYS A 334 22.71 17.15 14.94
N LEU A 335 22.66 15.92 15.45
CA LEU A 335 23.31 15.56 16.71
C LEU A 335 24.82 15.50 16.54
N SER A 336 25.55 15.86 17.59
CA SER A 336 26.99 15.57 17.68
C SER A 336 27.23 14.06 17.65
N GLY A 337 28.27 13.61 16.94
CA GLY A 337 28.52 12.21 16.63
C GLY A 337 27.77 11.68 15.39
N THR A 338 27.04 12.53 14.68
CA THR A 338 26.52 12.24 13.34
C THR A 338 27.66 12.27 12.33
N ILE A 339 27.78 11.23 11.51
CA ILE A 339 28.77 11.14 10.43
C ILE A 339 28.05 11.45 9.12
N LEU A 340 28.34 12.60 8.51
CA LEU A 340 27.73 13.01 7.25
C LEU A 340 28.32 12.21 6.07
N ALA A 341 27.50 11.84 5.10
CA ALA A 341 27.98 11.30 3.84
C ALA A 341 28.80 12.38 3.09
N GLU A 342 29.85 12.00 2.37
CA GLU A 342 30.78 12.94 1.70
C GLU A 342 30.11 13.95 0.75
N ASP A 343 28.91 13.63 0.26
CA ASP A 343 28.12 14.45 -0.66
C ASP A 343 26.87 15.09 -0.01
N ALA A 344 26.69 14.96 1.30
CA ALA A 344 25.48 15.40 2.01
C ALA A 344 25.23 16.91 1.84
N LEU A 345 26.24 17.75 2.11
CA LEU A 345 26.10 19.21 1.98
C LEU A 345 25.86 19.64 0.52
N GLN A 346 26.51 18.97 -0.43
CA GLN A 346 26.31 19.23 -1.86
C GLN A 346 24.87 18.91 -2.27
N ARG A 347 24.34 17.77 -1.83
CA ARG A 347 22.96 17.35 -2.14
C ARG A 347 21.91 18.30 -1.56
N PHE A 348 22.14 18.84 -0.36
CA PHE A 348 21.28 19.88 0.20
C PHE A 348 21.34 21.18 -0.61
N ALA A 349 22.55 21.63 -0.97
CA ALA A 349 22.76 22.85 -1.76
C ALA A 349 22.10 22.73 -3.15
N ASP A 350 22.31 21.61 -3.84
CA ASP A 350 21.74 21.33 -5.16
C ASP A 350 20.21 21.36 -5.11
N LEU A 351 19.60 20.78 -4.08
CA LEU A 351 18.14 20.80 -3.94
C LEU A 351 17.62 22.22 -3.70
N PHE A 352 18.21 22.98 -2.77
CA PHE A 352 17.76 24.36 -2.53
C PHE A 352 17.94 25.27 -3.74
N ALA A 353 18.92 24.98 -4.59
CA ALA A 353 19.14 25.65 -5.87
C ALA A 353 18.12 25.24 -6.94
N SER A 354 17.79 23.93 -7.03
CA SER A 354 16.82 23.44 -8.02
C SER A 354 15.37 23.72 -7.65
N GLU A 355 15.06 23.81 -6.35
CA GLU A 355 13.71 23.98 -5.81
C GLU A 355 13.64 25.26 -4.93
N PRO A 356 13.43 26.45 -5.51
CA PRO A 356 13.35 27.71 -4.76
C PRO A 356 12.22 27.75 -3.72
N GLY A 357 11.17 26.94 -3.91
CA GLY A 357 10.04 26.81 -2.98
C GLY A 357 10.32 25.90 -1.78
N CYS A 358 11.44 25.16 -1.77
CA CYS A 358 11.82 24.30 -0.66
C CYS A 358 12.37 25.12 0.51
N ASP A 359 11.83 24.88 1.69
CA ASP A 359 12.22 25.51 2.96
C ASP A 359 12.97 24.54 3.89
N LEU A 360 12.65 23.25 3.82
CA LEU A 360 13.26 22.20 4.65
C LEU A 360 13.57 20.96 3.81
N VAL A 361 14.75 20.38 4.04
CA VAL A 361 15.19 19.13 3.43
C VAL A 361 15.63 18.15 4.52
N TYR A 362 15.20 16.90 4.42
CA TYR A 362 15.78 15.80 5.21
C TYR A 362 16.15 14.63 4.28
N GLY A 363 17.05 13.76 4.73
CA GLY A 363 17.47 12.60 3.96
C GLY A 363 17.31 11.30 4.71
N ASP A 364 17.51 10.19 4.00
CA ASP A 364 17.64 8.88 4.62
C ASP A 364 18.84 8.87 5.58
N VAL A 365 18.83 7.95 6.55
CA VAL A 365 19.89 7.87 7.54
C VAL A 365 20.30 6.42 7.79
N GLU A 366 21.50 6.24 8.32
CA GLU A 366 22.02 4.94 8.75
C GLU A 366 22.00 4.83 10.27
N VAL A 367 21.59 3.67 10.78
CA VAL A 367 21.61 3.36 12.21
C VAL A 367 22.44 2.11 12.47
N ALA A 368 23.04 2.03 13.65
CA ALA A 368 23.81 0.86 14.05
C ALA A 368 22.88 -0.36 14.26
N ALA A 369 23.21 -1.49 13.65
CA ALA A 369 22.45 -2.74 13.73
C ALA A 369 23.13 -3.83 14.59
N GLY A 370 24.17 -3.46 15.35
CA GLY A 370 24.99 -4.38 16.15
C GLY A 370 26.15 -4.99 15.34
N ALA A 371 27.19 -5.50 16.03
CA ALA A 371 28.39 -6.11 15.43
C ALA A 371 29.08 -5.30 14.31
N GLY A 372 28.94 -3.96 14.32
CA GLY A 372 29.50 -3.06 13.30
C GLY A 372 28.71 -3.01 11.98
N ALA A 373 27.54 -3.66 11.91
CA ALA A 373 26.62 -3.53 10.79
C ALA A 373 25.82 -2.21 10.90
N VAL A 374 25.44 -1.68 9.74
CA VAL A 374 24.57 -0.50 9.60
C VAL A 374 23.32 -0.89 8.83
N TRP A 375 22.17 -0.36 9.26
CA TRP A 375 20.90 -0.50 8.58
C TRP A 375 20.44 0.86 8.05
N PRO A 376 19.86 0.90 6.83
CA PRO A 376 19.24 2.11 6.32
C PRO A 376 17.87 2.30 6.96
N LEU A 377 17.59 3.53 7.38
CA LEU A 377 16.25 4.06 7.54
C LEU A 377 15.93 4.89 6.30
N ALA A 378 15.28 4.23 5.35
CA ALA A 378 14.81 4.82 4.11
C ALA A 378 13.41 5.41 4.34
N PHE A 379 13.30 6.72 4.23
CA PHE A 379 12.09 7.46 4.52
C PHE A 379 11.24 7.70 3.27
N SER A 380 9.96 7.99 3.52
CA SER A 380 9.03 8.54 2.53
C SER A 380 9.33 10.01 2.24
N ALA A 381 8.62 10.58 1.27
CA ALA A 381 8.33 12.01 1.25
C ALA A 381 7.64 12.45 2.55
N PHE A 382 7.54 13.76 2.76
CA PHE A 382 7.14 14.32 4.05
C PHE A 382 5.78 13.80 4.54
N ASP A 383 5.80 13.30 5.78
CA ASP A 383 4.67 12.74 6.51
C ASP A 383 4.53 13.50 7.83
N LEU A 384 3.47 14.30 7.95
CA LEU A 384 3.27 15.16 9.11
C LEU A 384 2.83 14.36 10.33
N GLU A 385 1.99 13.34 10.18
CA GLU A 385 1.56 12.52 11.33
C GLU A 385 2.77 11.80 11.95
N ARG A 386 3.63 11.21 11.12
CA ARG A 386 4.86 10.56 11.61
C ARG A 386 5.88 11.56 12.14
N ALA A 387 5.97 12.77 11.59
CA ALA A 387 6.82 13.81 12.15
C ALA A 387 6.36 14.22 13.56
N LEU A 388 5.05 14.31 13.80
CA LEU A 388 4.47 14.64 15.10
C LEU A 388 4.58 13.49 16.11
N GLU A 389 4.46 12.24 15.67
CA GLU A 389 4.46 11.07 16.56
C GLU A 389 5.82 10.39 16.74
N GLN A 390 6.76 10.56 15.81
CA GLN A 390 8.07 9.90 15.84
C GLN A 390 9.25 10.86 15.62
N GLY A 391 9.03 12.06 15.06
CA GLY A 391 10.13 13.00 14.78
C GLY A 391 11.18 12.45 13.80
N TYR A 392 10.79 11.53 12.91
CA TYR A 392 11.71 10.70 12.11
C TYR A 392 12.72 11.48 11.26
N GLY A 393 12.36 12.68 10.78
CA GLY A 393 13.21 13.55 9.97
C GLY A 393 14.13 14.49 10.76
N ALA A 394 13.98 14.57 12.10
CA ALA A 394 14.61 15.58 12.93
C ALA A 394 16.03 15.23 13.43
N TYR A 395 16.72 14.30 12.74
CA TYR A 395 18.07 13.84 13.13
C TYR A 395 19.20 14.45 12.30
N CYS A 396 18.95 14.70 11.02
CA CYS A 396 19.87 15.37 10.11
C CYS A 396 19.05 16.00 8.99
N PHE A 397 18.90 17.32 9.04
CA PHE A 397 18.05 18.08 8.11
C PHE A 397 18.63 19.46 7.86
N ALA A 398 18.33 20.01 6.68
CA ALA A 398 18.74 21.33 6.26
C ALA A 398 17.52 22.27 6.16
N VAL A 399 17.69 23.53 6.56
CA VAL A 399 16.65 24.56 6.55
C VAL A 399 17.18 25.80 5.84
N ARG A 400 16.38 26.36 4.94
CA ARG A 400 16.70 27.63 4.26
C ARG A 400 16.88 28.75 5.30
N ARG A 401 17.84 29.66 5.08
CA ARG A 401 18.24 30.71 6.03
C ARG A 401 17.05 31.43 6.69
N GLU A 402 16.12 31.95 5.90
CA GLU A 402 15.02 32.76 6.41
C GLU A 402 14.14 31.97 7.40
N ARG A 403 13.85 30.71 7.10
CA ARG A 403 13.08 29.82 7.98
C ARG A 403 13.88 29.39 9.21
N ALA A 404 15.16 29.10 9.05
CA ALA A 404 16.03 28.76 10.18
C ALA A 404 16.11 29.92 11.20
N LEU A 405 16.26 31.15 10.71
CA LEU A 405 16.30 32.37 11.54
C LEU A 405 15.00 32.58 12.31
N ASP A 406 13.85 32.33 11.68
CA ASP A 406 12.56 32.45 12.35
C ASP A 406 12.37 31.35 13.40
N ALA A 407 12.72 30.10 13.10
CA ALA A 407 12.63 29.00 14.05
C ALA A 407 13.52 29.21 15.28
N LEU A 408 14.77 29.68 15.09
CA LEU A 408 15.72 30.00 16.17
C LEU A 408 15.24 31.15 17.08
N ARG A 409 14.09 31.78 16.80
CA ARG A 409 13.46 32.75 17.71
C ARG A 409 12.94 32.11 18.99
N SER A 410 12.49 30.87 18.92
CA SER A 410 11.88 30.18 20.06
C SER A 410 12.16 28.69 20.14
N ALA A 411 12.61 28.06 19.06
CA ALA A 411 12.83 26.61 19.03
C ALA A 411 13.95 26.20 20.00
N THR A 412 13.71 25.14 20.77
CA THR A 412 14.62 24.73 21.87
C THR A 412 15.25 23.35 21.67
N SER A 413 14.84 22.58 20.67
CA SER A 413 15.37 21.25 20.34
C SER A 413 15.37 21.02 18.83
N LEU A 414 16.04 19.97 18.37
CA LEU A 414 16.02 19.60 16.94
C LEU A 414 14.59 19.30 16.45
N TYR A 415 13.79 18.60 17.25
CA TYR A 415 12.39 18.31 16.95
C TYR A 415 11.54 19.59 16.82
N ASP A 416 11.79 20.59 17.68
CA ASP A 416 11.04 21.85 17.64
C ASP A 416 11.42 22.68 16.41
N ILE A 417 12.71 22.75 16.04
CA ILE A 417 13.12 23.40 14.77
C ILE A 417 12.46 22.70 13.58
N PHE A 418 12.56 21.37 13.52
CA PHE A 418 12.01 20.60 12.41
C PHE A 418 10.50 20.85 12.26
N LEU A 419 9.73 20.71 13.34
CA LEU A 419 8.27 20.96 13.32
C LEU A 419 7.88 22.44 13.17
N CYS A 420 8.76 23.40 13.50
CA CYS A 420 8.53 24.82 13.19
C CYS A 420 8.66 25.10 11.70
N CYS A 421 9.60 24.44 11.03
CA CYS A 421 9.96 24.72 9.64
C CYS A 421 9.23 23.83 8.62
N ALA A 422 8.74 22.68 9.05
CA ALA A 422 8.15 21.71 8.15
C ALA A 422 6.73 22.13 7.71
N GLU A 423 6.58 22.35 6.41
CA GLU A 423 5.29 22.55 5.73
C GLU A 423 5.16 21.49 4.62
N PRO A 424 3.98 20.85 4.42
CA PRO A 424 3.84 19.72 3.49
C PRO A 424 4.29 19.95 2.05
N ASP A 425 4.08 21.15 1.51
CA ASP A 425 4.41 21.56 0.14
C ASP A 425 5.81 22.18 0.00
N ARG A 426 6.52 22.39 1.11
CA ARG A 426 7.86 23.01 1.15
C ARG A 426 8.94 22.14 1.78
N THR A 427 8.56 20.93 2.20
CA THR A 427 9.45 19.96 2.83
C THR A 427 9.78 18.83 1.87
N TYR A 428 11.07 18.63 1.60
CA TYR A 428 11.54 17.65 0.63
C TYR A 428 12.37 16.56 1.30
N HIS A 429 12.19 15.34 0.81
CA HIS A 429 13.00 14.17 1.13
C HIS A 429 14.08 13.96 0.07
N LEU A 430 15.31 13.65 0.51
CA LEU A 430 16.42 13.22 -0.32
C LEU A 430 16.64 11.70 -0.21
N PRO A 431 16.27 10.90 -1.21
CA PRO A 431 16.59 9.48 -1.23
C PRO A 431 18.11 9.24 -1.24
N GLY A 432 18.57 8.35 -0.38
CA GLY A 432 19.97 7.97 -0.18
C GLY A 432 20.54 8.58 1.09
N SER A 433 21.19 7.74 1.90
CA SER A 433 21.66 8.14 3.23
C SER A 433 22.51 9.42 3.16
N VAL A 434 22.09 10.45 3.90
CA VAL A 434 22.86 11.71 4.06
C VAL A 434 23.75 11.66 5.30
N ALA A 435 23.47 10.75 6.24
CA ALA A 435 24.24 10.61 7.46
C ALA A 435 24.07 9.25 8.13
N ALA A 436 25.10 8.82 8.86
CA ALA A 436 24.99 7.79 9.89
C ALA A 436 24.82 8.43 11.27
N LEU A 437 23.78 8.00 11.98
CA LEU A 437 23.39 8.57 13.27
C LEU A 437 24.21 7.99 14.42
N PRO A 438 24.48 8.80 15.47
CA PRO A 438 24.96 8.27 16.73
C PRO A 438 23.87 7.42 17.40
N ARG A 439 24.21 6.76 18.51
CA ARG A 439 23.22 6.06 19.31
C ARG A 439 22.16 7.03 19.84
N ILE A 440 20.89 6.76 19.56
CA ILE A 440 19.75 7.56 20.01
C ILE A 440 19.33 7.10 21.42
N ASP A 441 19.23 8.04 22.36
CA ASP A 441 18.50 7.82 23.62
C ASP A 441 17.01 8.05 23.35
N ALA A 442 16.33 6.99 22.94
CA ALA A 442 14.93 7.07 22.51
C ALA A 442 13.99 7.51 23.65
N SER A 443 14.35 7.29 24.91
CA SER A 443 13.57 7.74 26.07
C SER A 443 13.67 9.25 26.25
N ALA A 444 14.89 9.80 26.24
CA ALA A 444 15.10 11.25 26.34
C ALA A 444 14.54 11.98 25.10
N ALA A 445 14.73 11.39 23.91
CA ALA A 445 14.14 11.87 22.66
C ALA A 445 12.61 11.93 22.70
N THR A 446 11.95 10.93 23.31
CA THR A 446 10.48 10.91 23.45
C THR A 446 9.98 12.08 24.29
N ALA A 447 10.66 12.40 25.40
CA ALA A 447 10.29 13.54 26.24
C ALA A 447 10.41 14.88 25.48
N GLU A 448 11.46 15.03 24.66
CA GLU A 448 11.62 16.22 23.81
C GLU A 448 10.58 16.31 22.70
N LEU A 449 10.24 15.17 22.08
CA LEU A 449 9.20 15.11 21.05
C LEU A 449 7.82 15.49 21.61
N VAL A 450 7.47 15.04 22.82
CA VAL A 450 6.23 15.48 23.49
C VAL A 450 6.18 17.01 23.59
N ALA A 451 7.27 17.65 24.00
CA ALA A 451 7.33 19.10 24.12
C ALA A 451 7.23 19.80 22.75
N ALA A 452 7.95 19.31 21.74
CA ALA A 452 7.94 19.86 20.39
C ALA A 452 6.57 19.74 19.71
N SER A 453 5.91 18.58 19.81
CA SER A 453 4.58 18.37 19.25
C SER A 453 3.51 19.21 19.97
N LYS A 454 3.59 19.38 21.30
CA LYS A 454 2.73 20.33 22.03
C LYS A 454 2.94 21.78 21.57
N ALA A 455 4.20 22.18 21.36
CA ALA A 455 4.52 23.52 20.86
C ALA A 455 3.99 23.73 19.44
N TYR A 456 4.06 22.71 18.57
CA TYR A 456 3.45 22.72 17.25
C TYR A 456 1.93 22.99 17.32
N PHE A 457 1.19 22.21 18.12
CA PHE A 457 -0.25 22.38 18.25
C PHE A 457 -0.63 23.75 18.85
N ALA A 458 0.12 24.22 19.84
CA ALA A 458 -0.08 25.54 20.42
C ALA A 458 0.11 26.67 19.38
N ARG A 459 1.13 26.59 18.52
CA ARG A 459 1.35 27.55 17.43
C ARG A 459 0.25 27.50 16.38
N ALA A 460 -0.25 26.30 16.06
CA ALA A 460 -1.33 26.09 15.11
C ALA A 460 -2.72 26.46 15.69
N GLY A 461 -2.83 26.74 16.98
CA GLY A 461 -4.11 27.00 17.65
C GLY A 461 -5.00 25.76 17.71
N ILE A 462 -4.41 24.56 17.71
CA ILE A 462 -5.11 23.28 17.73
C ILE A 462 -5.04 22.72 19.15
N GLU A 463 -6.19 22.35 19.72
CA GLU A 463 -6.23 21.63 20.99
C GLU A 463 -5.91 20.16 20.76
N ALA A 464 -4.85 19.65 21.42
CA ALA A 464 -4.47 18.26 21.35
C ALA A 464 -3.75 17.82 22.64
N ASN A 465 -3.99 16.58 23.05
CA ASN A 465 -3.20 15.90 24.06
C ASN A 465 -2.07 15.12 23.38
N VAL A 466 -0.88 15.17 23.96
CA VAL A 466 0.31 14.46 23.46
C VAL A 466 0.88 13.64 24.59
N GLU A 467 0.84 12.32 24.43
CA GLU A 467 1.20 11.34 25.47
C GLU A 467 2.44 10.54 25.03
N PRO A 468 3.44 10.33 25.92
CA PRO A 468 4.60 9.53 25.57
C PRO A 468 4.23 8.05 25.42
N ARG A 469 4.87 7.35 24.48
CA ARG A 469 4.80 5.88 24.35
C ARG A 469 6.11 5.23 24.76
N LYS A 470 6.08 3.90 24.86
CA LYS A 470 7.30 3.11 24.95
C LYS A 470 8.08 3.25 23.64
N ALA A 471 9.24 3.88 23.71
CA ALA A 471 10.12 4.06 22.56
C ALA A 471 10.72 2.73 22.07
N GLY A 472 10.96 2.65 20.75
CA GLY A 472 11.61 1.54 20.07
C GLY A 472 13.05 1.89 19.69
N LEU A 473 13.38 1.73 18.41
CA LEU A 473 14.57 2.31 17.80
C LEU A 473 14.49 3.85 17.80
N LEU A 474 13.30 4.37 17.54
CA LEU A 474 12.96 5.80 17.49
C LEU A 474 12.03 6.18 18.65
N PRO A 475 11.95 7.48 19.04
CA PRO A 475 10.97 7.96 20.00
C PRO A 475 9.56 7.79 19.46
N ALA A 476 8.58 7.72 20.37
CA ALA A 476 7.19 7.55 19.98
C ALA A 476 6.25 8.29 20.95
N VAL A 477 5.26 8.99 20.41
CA VAL A 477 4.19 9.65 21.16
C VAL A 477 2.83 9.34 20.53
N GLN A 478 1.74 9.52 21.28
CA GLN A 478 0.37 9.51 20.77
C GLN A 478 -0.16 10.93 20.75
N VAL A 479 -0.75 11.32 19.63
CA VAL A 479 -1.47 12.58 19.46
C VAL A 479 -2.96 12.32 19.46
N LYS A 480 -3.69 12.96 20.37
CA LYS A 480 -5.16 12.96 20.45
C LYS A 480 -5.66 14.37 20.27
N ARG A 481 -6.11 14.73 19.06
CA ARG A 481 -6.67 16.05 18.78
C ARG A 481 -8.08 16.15 19.36
N ALA A 482 -8.48 17.35 19.78
CA ALA A 482 -9.84 17.60 20.20
C ALA A 482 -10.81 17.35 19.04
N VAL A 483 -11.91 16.65 19.33
CA VAL A 483 -12.98 16.32 18.38
C VAL A 483 -14.21 17.14 18.73
N ASP A 484 -14.90 17.66 17.72
CA ASP A 484 -16.24 18.22 17.91
C ASP A 484 -17.26 17.07 17.98
N TRP A 485 -17.62 16.67 19.19
CA TRP A 485 -18.57 15.58 19.43
C TRP A 485 -20.01 15.91 19.01
N ASN A 486 -20.29 17.11 18.50
CA ASN A 486 -21.55 17.42 17.83
C ASN A 486 -21.60 16.90 16.39
N GLU A 487 -20.44 16.71 15.74
CA GLU A 487 -20.36 16.07 14.42
C GLU A 487 -20.78 14.59 14.55
N ARG A 488 -21.87 14.23 13.88
CA ARG A 488 -22.40 12.86 13.99
C ARG A 488 -21.63 11.93 13.06
N THR A 489 -21.51 10.67 13.48
CA THR A 489 -20.89 9.60 12.68
C THR A 489 -21.90 8.49 12.41
N THR A 490 -21.90 7.94 11.19
CA THR A 490 -22.61 6.68 10.88
C THR A 490 -21.61 5.60 10.48
N ILE A 491 -21.65 4.45 11.16
CA ILE A 491 -20.97 3.21 10.79
C ILE A 491 -21.86 2.49 9.77
N ILE A 492 -21.35 2.27 8.56
CA ILE A 492 -22.04 1.64 7.44
C ILE A 492 -21.51 0.21 7.30
N ILE A 493 -22.39 -0.78 7.45
CA ILE A 493 -22.05 -2.20 7.42
C ILE A 493 -22.81 -2.92 6.29
N PRO A 494 -22.20 -3.08 5.10
CA PRO A 494 -22.75 -3.92 4.05
C PRO A 494 -22.78 -5.40 4.45
N THR A 495 -23.90 -6.08 4.18
CA THR A 495 -24.06 -7.50 4.52
C THR A 495 -24.81 -8.25 3.43
N ARG A 496 -24.57 -9.57 3.36
CA ARG A 496 -25.37 -10.51 2.57
C ARG A 496 -25.24 -11.89 3.19
N ASN A 497 -26.35 -12.43 3.69
CA ASN A 497 -26.40 -13.71 4.41
C ASN A 497 -25.46 -13.73 5.64
N ARG A 498 -25.32 -14.89 6.28
CA ARG A 498 -24.39 -15.12 7.41
C ARG A 498 -24.64 -14.21 8.61
N ALA A 499 -25.82 -14.37 9.20
CA ALA A 499 -26.25 -13.64 10.39
C ALA A 499 -25.22 -13.70 11.53
N GLU A 500 -24.49 -14.80 11.67
CA GLU A 500 -23.48 -15.01 12.72
C GLU A 500 -22.33 -14.02 12.65
N LEU A 501 -21.86 -13.69 11.43
CA LEU A 501 -20.78 -12.72 11.21
C LEU A 501 -21.26 -11.31 11.56
N LEU A 502 -22.41 -10.92 10.99
CA LEU A 502 -22.99 -9.60 11.21
C LEU A 502 -23.30 -9.38 12.69
N LYS A 503 -23.86 -10.38 13.37
CA LYS A 503 -24.18 -10.30 14.80
C LYS A 503 -22.93 -10.06 15.62
N ARG A 504 -21.87 -10.83 15.34
CA ARG A 504 -20.60 -10.68 16.05
C ARG A 504 -19.96 -9.31 15.79
N CYS A 505 -20.00 -8.84 14.54
CA CYS A 505 -19.54 -7.50 14.18
C CYS A 505 -20.27 -6.43 15.00
N ILE A 506 -21.60 -6.40 14.94
CA ILE A 506 -22.44 -5.43 15.68
C ILE A 506 -22.17 -5.49 17.18
N GLU A 507 -22.13 -6.68 17.77
CA GLU A 507 -21.85 -6.86 19.21
C GLU A 507 -20.53 -6.21 19.64
N THR A 508 -19.47 -6.33 18.83
CA THR A 508 -18.15 -5.79 19.16
C THR A 508 -18.00 -4.29 18.88
N VAL A 509 -18.70 -3.74 17.88
CA VAL A 509 -18.60 -2.29 17.57
C VAL A 509 -19.57 -1.42 18.36
N MET A 510 -20.63 -2.02 18.92
CA MET A 510 -21.66 -1.30 19.66
C MET A 510 -21.13 -0.45 20.83
N PRO A 511 -20.18 -0.93 21.67
CA PRO A 511 -19.62 -0.10 22.75
C PRO A 511 -18.99 1.20 22.24
N ALA A 512 -18.17 1.11 21.19
CA ALA A 512 -17.54 2.28 20.55
C ALA A 512 -18.58 3.21 19.92
N ALA A 513 -19.62 2.65 19.31
CA ALA A 513 -20.72 3.43 18.75
C ALA A 513 -21.47 4.21 19.84
N HIS A 514 -21.72 3.60 21.00
CA HIS A 514 -22.33 4.28 22.14
C HIS A 514 -21.43 5.37 22.73
N GLU A 515 -20.15 5.10 22.93
CA GLU A 515 -19.19 6.07 23.50
C GLU A 515 -19.08 7.33 22.63
N THR A 516 -19.08 7.15 21.31
CA THR A 516 -18.93 8.24 20.34
C THR A 516 -20.26 8.80 19.83
N ASN A 517 -21.40 8.31 20.34
CA ASN A 517 -22.73 8.64 19.86
C ASN A 517 -22.90 8.45 18.33
N ALA A 518 -22.26 7.40 17.78
CA ALA A 518 -22.36 7.01 16.39
C ALA A 518 -23.62 6.17 16.13
N ARG A 519 -24.18 6.33 14.93
CA ARG A 519 -25.27 5.46 14.43
C ARG A 519 -24.69 4.26 13.72
N ILE A 520 -25.43 3.15 13.70
CA ILE A 520 -25.11 1.98 12.88
C ILE A 520 -26.19 1.86 11.79
N LEU A 521 -25.73 1.75 10.54
CA LEU A 521 -26.56 1.47 9.37
C LEU A 521 -26.10 0.15 8.75
N VAL A 522 -26.97 -0.85 8.77
CA VAL A 522 -26.77 -2.11 8.05
C VAL A 522 -27.37 -2.01 6.66
N VAL A 523 -26.61 -2.45 5.65
CA VAL A 523 -27.01 -2.39 4.24
C VAL A 523 -27.12 -3.81 3.72
N ASP A 524 -28.34 -4.34 3.68
CA ASP A 524 -28.62 -5.68 3.17
C ASP A 524 -28.55 -5.72 1.64
N ASN A 525 -27.64 -6.51 1.08
CA ASN A 525 -27.55 -6.76 -0.34
C ASN A 525 -28.21 -8.09 -0.74
N SER A 526 -29.55 -8.09 -0.73
CA SER A 526 -30.35 -9.23 -1.19
C SER A 526 -30.05 -10.53 -0.42
N SER A 527 -30.06 -10.48 0.92
CA SER A 527 -30.00 -11.70 1.74
C SER A 527 -31.18 -12.62 1.47
N THR A 528 -30.93 -13.92 1.55
CA THR A 528 -31.93 -14.97 1.27
C THR A 528 -32.03 -16.00 2.39
N GLU A 529 -31.05 -16.06 3.28
CA GLU A 529 -31.06 -16.98 4.42
C GLU A 529 -32.10 -16.55 5.46
N PRO A 530 -33.04 -17.43 5.86
CA PRO A 530 -34.07 -17.08 6.84
C PRO A 530 -33.51 -16.51 8.14
N GLU A 531 -32.43 -17.10 8.68
CA GLU A 531 -31.78 -16.62 9.91
C GLU A 531 -31.23 -15.19 9.76
N THR A 532 -30.73 -14.83 8.58
CA THR A 532 -30.25 -13.46 8.32
C THR A 532 -31.41 -12.49 8.24
N LEU A 533 -32.49 -12.84 7.56
CA LEU A 533 -33.68 -12.00 7.46
C LEU A 533 -34.33 -11.77 8.84
N ASP A 534 -34.48 -12.84 9.63
CA ASP A 534 -34.99 -12.77 11.00
C ASP A 534 -34.12 -11.87 11.88
N TYR A 535 -32.78 -11.95 11.73
CA TYR A 535 -31.87 -11.09 12.49
C TYR A 535 -31.98 -9.63 12.05
N LEU A 536 -31.99 -9.34 10.75
CA LEU A 536 -32.16 -7.98 10.21
C LEU A 536 -33.45 -7.33 10.72
N ASP A 537 -34.57 -8.06 10.74
CA ASP A 537 -35.84 -7.56 11.29
C ASP A 537 -35.71 -7.19 12.78
N SER A 538 -34.92 -7.96 13.54
CA SER A 538 -34.70 -7.73 14.97
C SER A 538 -33.82 -6.51 15.28
N LEU A 539 -33.03 -6.01 14.33
CA LEU A 539 -32.10 -4.89 14.55
C LEU A 539 -32.79 -3.56 14.84
N SER A 540 -34.01 -3.37 14.30
CA SER A 540 -34.82 -2.18 14.56
C SER A 540 -35.12 -1.96 16.05
N ALA A 541 -35.25 -3.05 16.82
CA ALA A 541 -35.46 -2.99 18.26
C ALA A 541 -34.20 -2.58 19.05
N GLN A 542 -33.04 -2.56 18.41
CA GLN A 542 -31.74 -2.15 18.96
C GLN A 542 -31.33 -0.75 18.49
N GLU A 543 -32.26 0.02 17.92
CA GLU A 543 -32.01 1.35 17.35
C GLU A 543 -30.96 1.36 16.22
N ILE A 544 -30.80 0.22 15.54
CA ILE A 544 -29.95 0.06 14.35
C ILE A 544 -30.82 0.21 13.10
N ASP A 545 -30.40 1.06 12.17
CA ASP A 545 -31.07 1.25 10.89
C ASP A 545 -30.70 0.15 9.91
N VAL A 546 -31.66 -0.31 9.12
CA VAL A 546 -31.43 -1.28 8.04
C VAL A 546 -32.02 -0.76 6.75
N ILE A 547 -31.24 -0.78 5.67
CA ILE A 547 -31.72 -0.53 4.31
C ILE A 547 -31.41 -1.74 3.41
N SER A 548 -32.20 -1.94 2.36
CA SER A 548 -31.98 -3.00 1.39
C SER A 548 -31.56 -2.41 0.03
N VAL A 549 -30.52 -3.01 -0.55
CA VAL A 549 -29.98 -2.67 -1.87
C VAL A 549 -30.03 -3.93 -2.74
N GLU A 550 -30.93 -3.93 -3.71
CA GLU A 550 -31.12 -5.06 -4.62
C GLU A 550 -30.04 -5.12 -5.71
N GLY A 551 -29.69 -6.32 -6.15
CA GLY A 551 -28.83 -6.53 -7.32
C GLY A 551 -27.55 -7.34 -7.04
N PRO A 552 -26.69 -7.48 -8.06
CA PRO A 552 -25.41 -8.18 -7.90
C PRO A 552 -24.50 -7.44 -6.90
N PHE A 553 -23.58 -8.17 -6.28
CA PHE A 553 -22.66 -7.58 -5.32
C PHE A 553 -21.73 -6.58 -6.01
N ASN A 554 -21.82 -5.32 -5.60
CA ASN A 554 -20.96 -4.22 -5.99
C ASN A 554 -20.72 -3.38 -4.74
N PHE A 555 -19.55 -3.56 -4.12
CA PHE A 555 -19.20 -2.92 -2.86
C PHE A 555 -19.25 -1.40 -2.96
N ALA A 556 -18.74 -0.85 -4.07
CA ALA A 556 -18.76 0.58 -4.33
C ALA A 556 -20.20 1.13 -4.44
N PHE A 557 -21.07 0.47 -5.22
CA PHE A 557 -22.47 0.88 -5.36
C PHE A 557 -23.24 0.80 -4.04
N ILE A 558 -23.08 -0.29 -3.29
CA ILE A 558 -23.76 -0.50 -2.00
C ILE A 558 -23.39 0.62 -1.02
N ASN A 559 -22.11 0.96 -0.93
CA ASN A 559 -21.65 2.04 -0.08
C ASN A 559 -22.09 3.44 -0.58
N ASN A 560 -22.05 3.69 -1.88
CA ASN A 560 -22.58 4.93 -2.48
C ASN A 560 -24.06 5.12 -2.11
N ALA A 561 -24.87 4.07 -2.27
CA ALA A 561 -26.30 4.08 -1.95
C ALA A 561 -26.55 4.34 -0.45
N ALA A 562 -25.74 3.73 0.43
CA ALA A 562 -25.84 3.95 1.87
C ALA A 562 -25.50 5.38 2.26
N VAL A 563 -24.42 5.95 1.72
CA VAL A 563 -24.00 7.34 2.01
C VAL A 563 -25.04 8.36 1.55
N ALA A 564 -25.77 8.07 0.46
CA ALA A 564 -26.86 8.92 0.00
C ALA A 564 -28.05 9.00 0.99
N CYS A 565 -28.19 8.01 1.87
CA CYS A 565 -29.32 7.90 2.81
C CYS A 565 -29.01 8.42 4.23
N VAL A 566 -27.74 8.63 4.59
CA VAL A 566 -27.35 9.11 5.94
C VAL A 566 -27.24 10.62 5.97
N ASP A 567 -27.51 11.25 7.11
CA ASP A 567 -27.43 12.72 7.30
C ASP A 567 -26.45 13.10 8.41
N THR A 568 -25.31 12.40 8.44
CA THR A 568 -24.23 12.60 9.40
C THR A 568 -23.03 13.28 8.73
N ASP A 569 -22.21 13.95 9.54
CA ASP A 569 -21.02 14.68 9.11
C ASP A 569 -19.91 13.72 8.68
N ASN A 570 -19.77 12.63 9.44
CA ASN A 570 -18.77 11.59 9.28
C ASN A 570 -19.42 10.25 8.92
N ILE A 571 -18.69 9.43 8.15
CA ILE A 571 -19.07 8.08 7.73
C ILE A 571 -17.89 7.13 7.96
N CYS A 572 -18.19 5.92 8.46
CA CYS A 572 -17.23 4.86 8.64
C CYS A 572 -17.68 3.64 7.85
N PHE A 573 -16.97 3.27 6.78
CA PHE A 573 -17.19 2.00 6.09
C PHE A 573 -16.60 0.88 6.94
N LEU A 574 -17.37 -0.18 7.15
CA LEU A 574 -16.95 -1.34 7.94
C LEU A 574 -17.50 -2.62 7.33
N ASN A 575 -16.66 -3.62 7.09
CA ASN A 575 -17.14 -4.93 6.62
C ASN A 575 -17.88 -5.69 7.74
N ASN A 576 -18.85 -6.53 7.37
CA ASN A 576 -19.64 -7.32 8.33
C ASN A 576 -18.88 -8.47 9.01
N ASP A 577 -17.65 -8.75 8.61
CA ASP A 577 -16.76 -9.78 9.16
C ASP A 577 -15.56 -9.17 9.92
N VAL A 578 -15.76 -7.96 10.45
CA VAL A 578 -14.81 -7.25 11.32
C VAL A 578 -15.27 -7.29 12.77
N GLU A 579 -14.34 -7.57 13.68
CA GLU A 579 -14.53 -7.56 15.13
C GLU A 579 -13.62 -6.49 15.77
N ALA A 580 -14.19 -5.60 16.58
CA ALA A 580 -13.39 -4.64 17.35
C ALA A 580 -12.69 -5.31 18.53
N LEU A 581 -11.43 -4.94 18.77
CA LEU A 581 -10.64 -5.47 19.90
C LEU A 581 -10.70 -4.58 21.15
N ASP A 582 -11.04 -3.31 20.98
CA ASP A 582 -11.10 -2.31 22.05
C ASP A 582 -12.19 -1.28 21.73
N ASP A 583 -12.86 -0.73 22.74
CA ASP A 583 -13.99 0.17 22.60
C ASP A 583 -13.60 1.58 22.08
N SER A 584 -12.32 1.95 22.18
CA SER A 584 -11.82 3.29 21.79
C SER A 584 -11.47 3.42 20.30
N TRP A 585 -11.58 2.35 19.51
CA TRP A 585 -11.11 2.33 18.11
C TRP A 585 -11.69 3.46 17.26
N LEU A 586 -12.98 3.77 17.42
CA LEU A 586 -13.66 4.80 16.64
C LEU A 586 -13.28 6.21 17.13
N ALA A 587 -13.14 6.40 18.44
CA ALA A 587 -12.68 7.66 19.03
C ALA A 587 -11.25 7.99 18.55
N GLU A 588 -10.37 6.99 18.51
CA GLU A 588 -9.02 7.12 17.97
C GLU A 588 -9.03 7.57 16.51
N MET A 589 -9.84 6.93 15.65
CA MET A 589 -9.96 7.34 14.26
C MET A 589 -10.52 8.77 14.13
N LEU A 590 -11.46 9.16 14.98
CA LEU A 590 -12.01 10.52 15.02
C LEU A 590 -10.96 11.56 15.46
N TRP A 591 -10.08 11.25 16.42
CA TRP A 591 -8.97 12.14 16.80
C TRP A 591 -8.01 12.41 15.62
N ARG A 592 -7.86 11.44 14.71
CA ARG A 592 -7.09 11.64 13.47
C ARG A 592 -7.86 12.48 12.47
N LEU A 593 -9.14 12.16 12.26
CA LEU A 593 -10.00 12.88 11.32
C LEU A 593 -10.21 14.34 11.73
N ALA A 594 -10.09 14.69 13.01
CA ALA A 594 -10.23 16.06 13.51
C ALA A 594 -9.37 17.10 12.77
N ALA A 595 -8.24 16.69 12.20
CA ALA A 595 -7.47 17.54 11.30
C ALA A 595 -8.26 17.81 9.98
N PRO A 596 -8.52 19.08 9.60
CA PRO A 596 -9.37 19.41 8.44
C PRO A 596 -8.85 18.90 7.08
N ASP A 597 -7.54 18.72 6.99
CA ASP A 597 -6.81 18.26 5.81
C ASP A 597 -6.67 16.73 5.76
N VAL A 598 -7.07 15.99 6.79
CA VAL A 598 -7.20 14.52 6.73
C VAL A 598 -8.49 14.15 6.01
N GLY A 599 -8.37 13.41 4.91
CA GLY A 599 -9.47 12.98 4.07
C GLY A 599 -10.02 11.60 4.43
N ALA A 600 -9.16 10.69 4.89
CA ALA A 600 -9.56 9.36 5.35
C ALA A 600 -8.60 8.82 6.42
N VAL A 601 -9.13 7.97 7.30
CA VAL A 601 -8.40 7.28 8.36
C VAL A 601 -8.65 5.79 8.27
N GLY A 602 -7.58 4.99 8.29
CA GLY A 602 -7.62 3.53 8.31
C GLY A 602 -7.13 2.96 9.63
N ALA A 603 -7.76 1.88 10.06
CA ALA A 603 -7.40 1.16 11.28
C ALA A 603 -6.38 0.05 11.03
N LYS A 604 -5.67 -0.38 12.08
CA LYS A 604 -4.86 -1.61 12.06
C LYS A 604 -5.78 -2.82 12.04
N LEU A 605 -5.76 -3.55 10.93
CA LEU A 605 -6.48 -4.82 10.82
C LEU A 605 -5.54 -5.97 11.10
N LEU A 606 -6.01 -6.93 11.89
CA LEU A 606 -5.33 -8.17 12.21
C LEU A 606 -6.11 -9.34 11.63
N TRP A 607 -5.38 -10.36 11.24
CA TRP A 607 -5.95 -11.68 11.07
C TRP A 607 -6.30 -12.30 12.43
N PRO A 608 -7.19 -13.31 12.50
CA PRO A 608 -7.43 -14.07 13.72
C PRO A 608 -6.15 -14.65 14.35
N SER A 609 -5.13 -14.91 13.53
CA SER A 609 -3.80 -15.35 13.94
C SER A 609 -2.95 -14.26 14.62
N SER A 610 -3.47 -13.04 14.79
CA SER A 610 -2.74 -11.84 15.24
C SER A 610 -1.62 -11.38 14.31
N VAL A 611 -1.51 -11.95 13.11
CA VAL A 611 -0.69 -11.40 12.03
C VAL A 611 -1.35 -10.11 11.54
N VAL A 612 -0.58 -9.06 11.31
CA VAL A 612 -1.07 -7.82 10.73
C VAL A 612 -1.61 -8.12 9.32
N GLN A 613 -2.83 -7.70 9.05
CA GLN A 613 -3.44 -7.76 7.72
C GLN A 613 -3.30 -6.41 7.02
N HIS A 614 -3.45 -5.31 7.75
CA HIS A 614 -3.36 -3.96 7.22
C HIS A 614 -2.57 -3.04 8.15
N GLY A 615 -1.44 -2.55 7.66
CA GLY A 615 -0.62 -1.50 8.26
C GLY A 615 -0.48 -0.26 7.37
N GLY A 616 -1.52 0.07 6.59
CA GLY A 616 -1.44 0.97 5.44
C GLY A 616 -1.38 0.22 4.09
N VAL A 617 -1.58 0.92 2.97
CA VAL A 617 -1.41 0.39 1.61
C VAL A 617 -0.19 1.05 0.94
N VAL A 618 0.69 0.22 0.40
CA VAL A 618 1.81 0.63 -0.45
C VAL A 618 1.43 0.40 -1.91
N LEU A 619 1.59 1.42 -2.73
CA LEU A 619 1.36 1.36 -4.17
C LEU A 619 2.62 0.89 -4.91
N GLY A 620 2.42 0.26 -6.06
CA GLY A 620 3.48 -0.24 -6.93
C GLY A 620 3.93 -1.66 -6.65
N ALA A 621 3.54 -2.25 -5.51
CA ALA A 621 3.94 -3.61 -5.17
C ALA A 621 3.40 -4.59 -6.22
N ASN A 622 4.27 -5.34 -6.90
CA ASN A 622 3.95 -6.15 -8.09
C ASN A 622 3.20 -5.37 -9.19
N PHE A 623 3.52 -4.08 -9.35
CA PHE A 623 2.82 -3.12 -10.20
C PHE A 623 1.31 -3.08 -9.92
N SER A 624 0.95 -3.19 -8.65
CA SER A 624 -0.41 -3.20 -8.10
C SER A 624 -0.38 -2.40 -6.79
N ALA A 625 -1.08 -2.85 -5.76
CA ALA A 625 -0.98 -2.37 -4.40
C ALA A 625 -0.91 -3.54 -3.42
N ALA A 626 -0.28 -3.35 -2.27
CA ALA A 626 -0.18 -4.35 -1.21
C ALA A 626 -0.40 -3.71 0.16
N HIS A 627 -0.99 -4.47 1.08
CA HIS A 627 -1.03 -4.07 2.49
C HIS A 627 0.36 -4.20 3.11
N ALA A 628 0.79 -3.17 3.82
CA ALA A 628 2.09 -3.18 4.51
C ALA A 628 2.08 -4.12 5.72
N PHE A 629 3.25 -4.70 6.02
CA PHE A 629 3.53 -5.50 7.22
C PHE A 629 2.73 -6.80 7.36
N ASN A 630 2.24 -7.38 6.25
CA ASN A 630 1.49 -8.64 6.26
C ASN A 630 2.30 -9.89 6.69
N ASP A 631 3.57 -9.70 7.06
CA ASP A 631 4.51 -10.67 7.60
C ASP A 631 4.80 -10.47 9.10
N ARG A 632 4.15 -9.49 9.76
CA ARG A 632 4.41 -9.11 11.16
C ARG A 632 3.31 -9.56 12.09
N MET A 633 3.66 -9.90 13.32
CA MET A 633 2.71 -10.15 14.41
C MET A 633 2.30 -8.83 15.07
N ASP A 634 1.14 -8.80 15.73
CA ASP A 634 0.81 -7.68 16.60
C ASP A 634 1.86 -7.53 17.72
N GLY A 635 2.23 -6.30 18.03
CA GLY A 635 3.34 -5.95 18.92
C GLY A 635 4.71 -5.86 18.25
N ASP A 636 4.89 -6.35 17.02
CA ASP A 636 6.10 -6.05 16.23
C ASP A 636 6.09 -4.55 15.86
N PRO A 637 7.19 -3.82 16.07
CA PRO A 637 7.26 -2.40 15.71
C PRO A 637 7.25 -2.14 14.20
N GLY A 638 7.58 -3.14 13.38
CA GLY A 638 7.74 -2.98 11.94
C GLY A 638 9.00 -2.19 11.56
N TYR A 639 9.18 -1.96 10.26
CA TYR A 639 10.31 -1.19 9.74
C TYR A 639 10.26 0.26 10.22
N GLY A 640 11.33 0.74 10.85
CA GLY A 640 11.41 2.11 11.37
C GLY A 640 10.32 2.42 12.41
N ASP A 641 9.86 1.42 13.16
CA ASP A 641 8.80 1.50 14.17
C ASP A 641 7.44 2.01 13.64
N LEU A 642 7.16 1.87 12.33
CA LEU A 642 5.94 2.36 11.68
C LEU A 642 4.62 1.75 12.20
N LEU A 643 4.66 0.56 12.81
CA LEU A 643 3.46 -0.04 13.43
C LEU A 643 3.20 0.47 14.87
N GLN A 644 4.00 1.41 15.37
CA GLN A 644 3.87 1.99 16.72
C GLN A 644 3.35 3.43 16.72
N VAL A 645 3.34 4.09 15.56
CA VAL A 645 2.93 5.50 15.40
C VAL A 645 1.96 5.65 14.23
N ALA A 646 1.06 6.63 14.33
CA ALA A 646 0.25 7.07 13.20
C ALA A 646 1.16 7.68 12.13
N HIS A 647 0.83 7.38 10.88
CA HIS A 647 1.60 7.83 9.73
C HIS A 647 0.71 7.97 8.52
N GLU A 648 1.16 8.76 7.56
CA GLU A 648 0.46 8.97 6.31
C GLU A 648 0.80 7.86 5.31
N CYS A 649 -0.18 7.51 4.47
CA CYS A 649 -0.01 6.50 3.44
C CYS A 649 -0.75 6.91 2.16
N SER A 650 -0.52 6.19 1.06
CA SER A 650 -1.19 6.50 -0.19
C SER A 650 -2.65 6.10 -0.21
N ALA A 651 -3.01 5.03 0.51
CA ALA A 651 -4.36 4.56 0.68
C ALA A 651 -4.51 3.70 1.95
N VAL A 652 -5.74 3.56 2.40
CA VAL A 652 -6.18 2.61 3.45
C VAL A 652 -7.31 1.75 2.92
N THR A 653 -7.55 0.61 3.58
CA THR A 653 -8.55 -0.35 3.09
C THR A 653 -9.98 0.04 3.41
N GLY A 654 -10.91 -0.28 2.50
CA GLY A 654 -12.35 -0.13 2.70
C GLY A 654 -12.95 -1.07 3.75
N ALA A 655 -12.20 -2.03 4.29
CA ALA A 655 -12.68 -2.91 5.36
C ALA A 655 -12.92 -2.18 6.68
N CYS A 656 -12.16 -1.10 6.96
CA CYS A 656 -12.45 -0.12 8.00
C CYS A 656 -11.86 1.25 7.60
N LEU A 657 -12.71 2.16 7.12
CA LEU A 657 -12.31 3.47 6.61
C LEU A 657 -13.26 4.56 7.13
N LEU A 658 -12.73 5.49 7.93
CA LEU A 658 -13.45 6.66 8.43
C LEU A 658 -13.14 7.89 7.59
N MET A 659 -14.15 8.66 7.21
CA MET A 659 -13.98 9.93 6.51
C MET A 659 -15.17 10.88 6.70
N ARG A 660 -14.98 12.14 6.28
CA ARG A 660 -16.09 13.11 6.21
C ARG A 660 -16.98 12.82 5.02
N LYS A 661 -18.30 12.83 5.23
CA LYS A 661 -19.29 12.69 4.16
C LYS A 661 -19.12 13.75 3.08
N ARG A 662 -18.82 15.00 3.46
CA ARG A 662 -18.61 16.10 2.51
C ARG A 662 -17.45 15.83 1.55
N ASP A 663 -16.37 15.22 2.04
CA ASP A 663 -15.18 14.92 1.24
C ASP A 663 -15.47 13.74 0.29
N PHE A 664 -16.24 12.74 0.74
CA PHE A 664 -16.74 11.64 -0.10
C PHE A 664 -17.59 12.13 -1.26
N VAL A 665 -18.53 13.04 -0.98
CA VAL A 665 -19.39 13.66 -2.02
C VAL A 665 -18.56 14.52 -2.98
N ALA A 666 -17.59 15.28 -2.46
CA ALA A 666 -16.74 16.15 -3.27
C ALA A 666 -15.91 15.39 -4.32
N VAL A 667 -15.47 14.15 -4.01
CA VAL A 667 -14.74 13.29 -4.95
C VAL A 667 -15.63 12.39 -5.81
N GLY A 668 -16.95 12.53 -5.70
CA GLY A 668 -17.93 11.75 -6.46
C GLY A 668 -18.12 10.30 -5.97
N GLY A 669 -17.81 10.02 -4.71
CA GLY A 669 -17.96 8.69 -4.10
C GLY A 669 -17.00 7.63 -4.65
N MET A 670 -17.36 6.35 -4.50
CA MET A 670 -16.60 5.24 -5.07
C MET A 670 -16.97 5.04 -6.56
N ASP A 671 -16.00 4.71 -7.41
CA ASP A 671 -16.25 4.45 -8.83
C ASP A 671 -16.82 3.03 -9.01
N GLU A 672 -18.14 2.93 -8.92
CA GLU A 672 -18.90 1.67 -8.96
C GLU A 672 -18.89 0.97 -10.34
N ILE A 673 -18.42 1.65 -11.38
CA ILE A 673 -18.32 1.09 -12.73
C ILE A 673 -16.95 0.44 -12.93
N ARG A 674 -15.88 1.17 -12.59
CA ARG A 674 -14.50 0.74 -12.83
C ARG A 674 -13.92 -0.13 -11.71
N PHE A 675 -14.34 0.11 -10.47
CA PHE A 675 -13.83 -0.54 -9.27
C PHE A 675 -14.98 -1.11 -8.41
N PRO A 676 -15.88 -1.95 -8.97
CA PRO A 676 -17.05 -2.42 -8.22
C PRO A 676 -16.68 -3.24 -6.97
N ILE A 677 -15.52 -3.90 -6.94
CA ILE A 677 -15.15 -4.81 -5.85
C ILE A 677 -13.72 -4.56 -5.34
N SER A 678 -12.73 -4.46 -6.23
CA SER A 678 -11.32 -4.29 -5.89
C SER A 678 -10.88 -2.85 -6.14
N PHE A 679 -9.91 -2.37 -5.36
CA PHE A 679 -9.27 -1.06 -5.54
C PHE A 679 -10.20 0.17 -5.44
N ASN A 680 -11.48 0.04 -5.07
CA ASN A 680 -12.38 1.19 -4.86
C ASN A 680 -11.89 2.12 -3.74
N ASP A 681 -11.34 1.53 -2.69
CA ASP A 681 -10.73 2.19 -1.55
C ASP A 681 -9.46 2.94 -1.94
N ILE A 682 -8.61 2.33 -2.77
CA ILE A 682 -7.41 2.96 -3.34
C ILE A 682 -7.79 4.13 -4.26
N ASP A 683 -8.75 3.93 -5.18
CA ASP A 683 -9.23 5.01 -6.04
C ASP A 683 -9.83 6.17 -5.24
N LEU A 684 -10.61 5.86 -4.20
CA LEU A 684 -11.19 6.85 -3.29
C LEU A 684 -10.10 7.66 -2.58
N CYS A 685 -9.10 6.99 -2.00
CA CYS A 685 -7.97 7.64 -1.34
C CYS A 685 -7.18 8.53 -2.30
N LEU A 686 -6.90 8.06 -3.52
CA LEU A 686 -6.17 8.83 -4.51
C LEU A 686 -6.96 10.06 -5.01
N LYS A 687 -8.29 9.96 -5.14
CA LYS A 687 -9.14 11.13 -5.42
C LYS A 687 -9.18 12.12 -4.26
N LEU A 688 -9.15 11.67 -3.01
CA LEU A 688 -9.04 12.57 -1.85
C LEU A 688 -7.70 13.31 -1.88
N ARG A 689 -6.60 12.60 -2.19
CA ARG A 689 -5.28 13.21 -2.32
C ARG A 689 -5.18 14.24 -3.44
N GLN A 690 -5.94 14.10 -4.52
CA GLN A 690 -6.07 15.15 -5.54
C GLN A 690 -6.61 16.47 -5.00
N LEU A 691 -7.43 16.41 -3.96
CA LEU A 691 -7.94 17.59 -3.26
C LEU A 691 -6.96 18.11 -2.18
N GLY A 692 -5.72 17.61 -2.17
CA GLY A 692 -4.71 17.95 -1.16
C GLY A 692 -4.97 17.32 0.20
N LYS A 693 -5.85 16.30 0.29
CA LYS A 693 -6.15 15.62 1.55
C LYS A 693 -5.10 14.56 1.88
N ARG A 694 -4.81 14.41 3.17
CA ARG A 694 -3.91 13.40 3.71
C ARG A 694 -4.70 12.13 4.07
N ILE A 695 -4.09 10.97 3.88
CA ILE A 695 -4.67 9.68 4.25
C ILE A 695 -3.84 9.11 5.39
N VAL A 696 -4.47 8.80 6.51
CA VAL A 696 -3.77 8.46 7.75
C VAL A 696 -4.07 7.03 8.14
N PHE A 697 -3.03 6.26 8.42
CA PHE A 697 -3.14 5.00 9.13
C PHE A 697 -2.87 5.25 10.62
N THR A 698 -3.68 4.65 11.50
CA THR A 698 -3.41 4.63 12.96
C THR A 698 -3.21 3.20 13.48
N PRO A 699 -2.14 2.93 14.24
CA PRO A 699 -1.92 1.63 14.87
C PRO A 699 -2.78 1.38 16.12
N ASP A 700 -3.46 2.42 16.61
CA ASP A 700 -4.19 2.42 17.88
C ASP A 700 -5.65 1.99 17.75
N ALA A 701 -6.24 2.14 16.56
CA ALA A 701 -7.52 1.52 16.24
C ALA A 701 -7.26 0.10 15.76
N LYS A 702 -7.50 -0.91 16.61
CA LYS A 702 -7.23 -2.32 16.30
C LYS A 702 -8.51 -3.12 16.13
N LEU A 703 -8.64 -3.78 14.98
CA LEU A 703 -9.75 -4.68 14.68
C LEU A 703 -9.22 -6.00 14.11
N VAL A 704 -9.97 -7.08 14.31
CA VAL A 704 -9.75 -8.35 13.62
C VAL A 704 -10.68 -8.40 12.41
N HIS A 705 -10.16 -8.75 11.25
CA HIS A 705 -10.96 -8.95 10.04
C HIS A 705 -10.78 -10.38 9.56
N LEU A 706 -11.89 -11.13 9.53
CA LEU A 706 -11.89 -12.55 9.21
C LEU A 706 -11.64 -12.83 7.71
N GLU A 707 -11.79 -11.79 6.89
CA GLU A 707 -11.66 -11.69 5.43
C GLU A 707 -12.26 -12.83 4.61
N SER A 708 -13.16 -12.47 3.69
CA SER A 708 -13.76 -13.43 2.76
C SER A 708 -14.51 -14.56 3.45
N ALA A 709 -14.84 -14.39 4.74
CA ALA A 709 -15.70 -15.30 5.47
C ALA A 709 -17.04 -15.40 4.73
N SER A 710 -17.68 -14.28 4.36
CA SER A 710 -18.92 -14.25 3.57
C SER A 710 -18.73 -14.47 2.06
N ARG A 711 -17.60 -14.02 1.48
CA ARG A 711 -17.39 -13.94 0.02
C ARG A 711 -16.71 -15.17 -0.62
N GLY A 712 -15.93 -15.94 0.13
CA GLY A 712 -14.95 -16.88 -0.43
C GLY A 712 -13.81 -16.17 -1.20
N ARG A 713 -12.77 -16.92 -1.59
CA ARG A 713 -11.51 -16.38 -2.19
C ARG A 713 -11.62 -15.93 -3.64
N ASP A 714 -10.93 -14.86 -4.03
CA ASP A 714 -10.71 -14.45 -5.44
C ASP A 714 -9.95 -15.48 -6.32
N SER A 715 -9.68 -16.67 -5.80
CA SER A 715 -9.11 -17.80 -6.54
C SER A 715 -10.10 -18.46 -7.51
N ALA A 716 -11.41 -18.18 -7.41
CA ALA A 716 -12.34 -18.61 -8.46
C ALA A 716 -12.08 -17.78 -9.74
N PRO A 717 -12.03 -18.41 -10.92
CA PRO A 717 -11.48 -17.75 -12.09
C PRO A 717 -12.27 -16.54 -12.63
N ASP A 718 -13.57 -16.44 -12.37
CA ASP A 718 -14.43 -15.26 -12.63
C ASP A 718 -13.92 -14.05 -11.84
N ARG A 719 -13.54 -14.30 -10.58
CA ARG A 719 -12.96 -13.29 -9.70
C ARG A 719 -11.57 -12.87 -10.14
N ARG A 720 -10.75 -13.79 -10.68
CA ARG A 720 -9.44 -13.47 -11.29
C ARG A 720 -9.58 -12.63 -12.56
N ALA A 721 -10.55 -12.91 -13.42
CA ALA A 721 -10.79 -12.10 -14.63
C ALA A 721 -11.22 -10.67 -14.27
N ARG A 722 -12.16 -10.54 -13.33
CA ARG A 722 -12.57 -9.23 -12.78
C ARG A 722 -11.39 -8.48 -12.17
N PHE A 723 -10.64 -9.11 -11.26
CA PHE A 723 -9.48 -8.50 -10.61
C PHE A 723 -8.46 -7.99 -11.64
N ARG A 724 -8.16 -8.78 -12.69
CA ARG A 724 -7.25 -8.35 -13.78
C ARG A 724 -7.76 -7.13 -14.54
N ARG A 725 -9.07 -7.04 -14.80
CA ARG A 725 -9.67 -5.86 -15.44
C ARG A 725 -9.54 -4.63 -14.55
N GLU A 726 -9.97 -4.73 -13.30
CA GLU A 726 -9.89 -3.61 -12.34
C GLU A 726 -8.44 -3.17 -12.11
N LEU A 727 -7.50 -4.10 -12.03
CA LEU A 727 -6.06 -3.80 -11.97
C LEU A 727 -5.55 -3.09 -13.24
N SER A 728 -6.01 -3.50 -14.42
CA SER A 728 -5.63 -2.85 -15.68
C SER A 728 -6.15 -1.40 -15.74
N ILE A 729 -7.37 -1.16 -15.22
CA ILE A 729 -7.92 0.18 -15.09
C ILE A 729 -7.17 1.00 -14.05
N LEU A 730 -6.81 0.42 -12.90
CA LEU A 730 -5.98 1.07 -11.88
C LEU A 730 -4.65 1.53 -12.47
N ARG A 731 -3.97 0.63 -13.20
CA ARG A 731 -2.70 0.94 -13.90
C ARG A 731 -2.86 2.04 -14.94
N ALA A 732 -3.94 1.99 -15.73
CA ALA A 732 -4.20 3.00 -16.74
C ALA A 732 -4.53 4.38 -16.13
N LYS A 733 -5.28 4.42 -15.02
CA LYS A 733 -5.73 5.65 -14.37
C LYS A 733 -4.67 6.26 -13.45
N TRP A 734 -3.94 5.43 -12.70
CA TRP A 734 -3.06 5.83 -11.60
C TRP A 734 -1.61 5.35 -11.76
N GLY A 735 -1.20 4.98 -12.98
CA GLY A 735 0.11 4.38 -13.25
C GLY A 735 1.31 5.19 -12.75
N GLU A 736 1.27 6.52 -12.80
CA GLU A 736 2.38 7.37 -12.32
C GLU A 736 2.61 7.22 -10.81
N VAL A 737 1.54 7.32 -10.00
CA VAL A 737 1.65 7.17 -8.55
C VAL A 737 1.89 5.72 -8.12
N LEU A 738 1.47 4.73 -8.93
CA LEU A 738 1.88 3.33 -8.72
C LEU A 738 3.39 3.15 -8.89
N LEU A 739 4.04 3.91 -9.78
CA LEU A 739 5.48 3.77 -10.02
C LEU A 739 6.34 4.58 -9.03
N ASP A 740 5.75 5.59 -8.38
CA ASP A 740 6.45 6.49 -7.45
C ASP A 740 5.54 6.90 -6.29
N ASP A 741 5.17 5.93 -5.45
CA ASP A 741 4.38 6.18 -4.24
C ASP A 741 5.15 7.10 -3.26
N PRO A 742 4.70 8.33 -3.00
CA PRO A 742 5.45 9.27 -2.15
C PRO A 742 5.61 8.78 -0.71
N TYR A 743 4.73 7.90 -0.22
CA TYR A 743 4.81 7.33 1.13
C TYR A 743 5.63 6.05 1.22
N TYR A 744 6.22 5.61 0.10
CA TYR A 744 7.13 4.47 0.06
C TYR A 744 8.47 4.85 -0.56
N SER A 745 9.57 4.54 0.12
CA SER A 745 10.91 4.95 -0.37
C SER A 745 11.26 4.23 -1.67
N PRO A 746 11.84 4.92 -2.68
CA PRO A 746 12.31 4.30 -3.91
C PRO A 746 13.50 3.34 -3.69
N LEU A 747 14.08 3.33 -2.49
CA LEU A 747 15.17 2.44 -2.09
C LEU A 747 14.67 1.12 -1.50
N LEU A 748 13.37 0.97 -1.27
CA LEU A 748 12.75 -0.24 -0.74
C LEU A 748 12.07 -1.05 -1.85
N GLY A 749 12.14 -2.38 -1.75
CA GLY A 749 11.63 -3.31 -2.77
C GLY A 749 10.11 -3.22 -2.96
N LEU A 750 9.60 -3.43 -4.18
CA LEU A 750 8.16 -3.48 -4.51
C LEU A 750 7.65 -4.91 -4.68
N ASP A 751 8.29 -5.82 -3.97
CA ASP A 751 8.00 -7.23 -3.87
C ASP A 751 6.66 -7.43 -3.14
N SER A 752 6.21 -8.67 -2.98
CA SER A 752 4.94 -9.04 -2.33
C SER A 752 4.77 -8.51 -0.90
N THR A 753 5.87 -8.27 -0.19
CA THR A 753 5.84 -7.77 1.21
C THR A 753 6.61 -6.44 1.30
N PRO A 754 5.91 -5.30 1.31
CA PRO A 754 6.53 -4.00 1.51
C PRO A 754 7.35 -3.93 2.81
N PHE A 755 8.41 -3.11 2.83
CA PHE A 755 9.32 -2.89 3.96
C PHE A 755 10.18 -4.10 4.39
N SER A 756 10.29 -5.13 3.55
CA SER A 756 11.09 -6.33 3.84
C SER A 756 12.47 -6.36 3.19
N SER A 757 12.75 -5.46 2.24
CA SER A 757 13.91 -5.53 1.37
C SER A 757 14.29 -4.16 0.76
N LEU A 758 15.51 -4.07 0.23
CA LEU A 758 16.01 -2.96 -0.58
C LEU A 758 15.66 -3.19 -2.04
N ALA A 759 15.31 -2.13 -2.77
CA ALA A 759 15.08 -2.19 -4.22
C ALA A 759 16.39 -2.46 -4.97
N TRP A 760 16.36 -3.33 -5.97
CA TRP A 760 17.54 -3.73 -6.73
C TRP A 760 17.25 -3.82 -8.23
N PRO A 761 17.59 -2.79 -9.03
CA PRO A 761 18.20 -1.52 -8.61
C PRO A 761 17.23 -0.58 -7.86
N PRO A 762 17.73 0.43 -7.12
CA PRO A 762 16.89 1.52 -6.61
C PRO A 762 16.16 2.26 -7.73
N ARG A 763 14.90 2.65 -7.49
CA ARG A 763 14.01 3.20 -8.53
C ARG A 763 14.32 4.65 -8.91
N SER A 764 14.61 5.50 -7.94
CA SER A 764 14.81 6.93 -8.14
C SER A 764 15.64 7.54 -7.02
N TRP A 765 16.51 8.49 -7.38
CA TRP A 765 17.29 9.31 -6.45
C TRP A 765 16.82 10.77 -6.42
N LYS A 766 15.75 11.10 -7.17
CA LYS A 766 15.25 12.47 -7.26
C LYS A 766 14.70 12.94 -5.91
N PRO A 767 14.86 14.22 -5.54
CA PRO A 767 14.16 14.82 -4.42
C PRO A 767 12.65 14.57 -4.50
N ARG A 768 12.01 14.36 -3.34
CA ARG A 768 10.60 13.97 -3.28
C ARG A 768 9.83 14.89 -2.34
N ALA A 769 8.72 15.42 -2.84
CA ALA A 769 7.69 16.10 -2.06
C ALA A 769 6.38 15.32 -2.17
N ASN A 770 5.46 15.55 -1.23
CA ASN A 770 4.16 14.88 -1.23
C ASN A 770 3.19 15.61 -2.17
N LEU A 771 3.35 15.39 -3.47
CA LEU A 771 2.52 16.03 -4.48
C LEU A 771 1.19 15.27 -4.71
N PRO A 772 0.08 15.98 -4.98
CA PRO A 772 -1.18 15.34 -5.37
C PRO A 772 -1.03 14.45 -6.61
N PRO A 773 -1.61 13.24 -6.61
CA PRO A 773 -1.49 12.33 -7.75
C PRO A 773 -2.34 12.81 -8.94
N VAL A 774 -1.79 12.79 -10.15
CA VAL A 774 -2.52 13.18 -11.36
C VAL A 774 -3.18 11.95 -11.99
N PRO A 775 -4.50 11.97 -12.28
CA PRO A 775 -5.15 10.83 -12.89
C PRO A 775 -4.99 10.92 -14.41
N THR A 776 -4.72 9.79 -15.05
CA THR A 776 -4.89 9.68 -16.49
C THR A 776 -6.33 9.27 -16.78
N ALA A 777 -6.94 9.81 -17.84
CA ALA A 777 -8.24 9.33 -18.30
C ALA A 777 -8.05 7.97 -19.02
N PRO A 778 -8.46 6.83 -18.43
CA PRO A 778 -8.34 5.57 -19.12
C PRO A 778 -9.29 5.58 -20.35
N PRO A 779 -8.88 5.04 -21.51
CA PRO A 779 -9.78 4.87 -22.64
C PRO A 779 -11.00 4.04 -22.23
N ILE A 780 -12.16 4.39 -22.79
CA ILE A 780 -13.42 3.66 -22.57
C ILE A 780 -13.26 2.25 -23.15
N GLY A 781 -13.35 1.20 -22.32
CA GLY A 781 -13.31 -0.20 -22.75
C GLY A 781 -12.11 -1.04 -22.30
N LEU A 782 -11.28 -0.55 -21.37
CA LEU A 782 -10.23 -1.35 -20.69
C LEU A 782 -10.78 -2.37 -19.68
#